data_AF-A0A8J2RIX7-F1
#
_entry.id   AF-A0A8J2RIX7-F1
#
_cell.length_a   1.000
_cell.length_b   1.000
_cell.length_c   1.000
_cell.angle_alpha   90.00
_cell.angle_beta   90.00
_cell.angle_gamma   90.00
#
_symmetry.space_group_name_H-M   'P 1'
#
loop_
_entity.id
_entity.type
_entity.pdbx_description
1 polymer ?
#
loop_
_entity_poly.entity_id
_entity_poly.type
_entity_poly.pdbx_seq_one_letter_code
_entity_poly.pdbx_strand_id
1 'polypeptide(L)'
;MPAAKIRVCVQLFSFYVLFPLSASFLVHDEHSHSADVLHPGSMPGGWPAAKFREEMDKLKFAYEECVGELRQQAASIQRLEDLVETQGEKIKQLEMVSSQQQRDIEKTALILRHSSMIPDSSPLRPSDVATEKDTPAQDKTVFKSCDDIRSVRPSPVSSDSGSHWIDPDGLGGDNAVQVFCDMSNGATIISHDTEDLVRVNSCPDHGCFKRPVHYRNVTIKQMIALTRISAKCQQQIQYDSCTEESFTRKRAYGTTGNSSSWWTNRNGSSRYYWPVKEKKNAGGVIIDEGHFITNLQDLPVTELHFGPEFGVAGVCSSQFQLGKLICYGRSQGISENSPSSRDSQKGAEMPASRSGYRTKGDSKSSKRSRYQSKPKNPQTGAVSEDAIRLTDAGCTFDLRSSSPQYPPHLIDENNNIIQPILHGKTRIITLNVDEQITVGCLGNRHDKPMSNNTLKATGQQLNGAICTINSTLRVNEAELSYSQLGCTNQNKEILKEEGTCADGRGVLVRVGWNLDSNFIPLYDTCHDRITLGTFYSAHNIIGRSVDADDKSNTRPSFREAGYYPGLDVNAAFGQAQQNKTITRAVGSETLTAKYFNQKKNHFLARGHLAPDGDFIDAGSQDATYYYLNMAPQWQSFNGGNWNVLETAVRHIATTRDLDLMIHTGTFGTMTLTDVNGNQQPLYLALDKNNNGVIPIPKYYWKLIHDPVAGTATAVIGINNPHLDRILPADIICPDVCNRIPWIDSLKWKPTDISKGYMFCCTAEELHKAIPFAPNLSAPLFL
;
A
#
# COMPACT_ATOMS: atom_id res chain seq x y z
N MET A 1 -1.17 13.55 34.47
CA MET A 1 -0.48 14.81 34.83
C MET A 1 0.02 15.51 33.57
N PRO A 2 0.10 16.84 33.51
CA PRO A 2 0.77 17.52 32.40
C PRO A 2 2.26 17.14 32.36
N ALA A 3 2.79 16.81 31.17
CA ALA A 3 4.14 16.31 30.94
C ALA A 3 5.26 17.16 31.57
N ALA A 4 5.00 18.46 31.78
CA ALA A 4 5.89 19.37 32.48
C ALA A 4 6.19 18.95 33.94
N LYS A 5 5.19 18.43 34.69
CA LYS A 5 5.38 18.01 36.08
C LYS A 5 6.19 16.72 36.20
N ILE A 6 6.04 15.80 35.25
CA ILE A 6 6.82 14.55 35.19
C ILE A 6 8.30 14.86 34.92
N ARG A 7 8.58 15.84 34.05
CA ARG A 7 9.95 16.31 33.78
C ARG A 7 10.62 16.88 35.04
N VAL A 8 9.88 17.63 35.85
CA VAL A 8 10.36 18.16 37.14
C VAL A 8 10.66 17.04 38.13
N CYS A 9 9.77 16.04 38.23
CA CYS A 9 9.99 14.87 39.09
C CYS A 9 11.23 14.05 38.69
N VAL A 10 11.45 13.82 37.39
CA VAL A 10 12.65 13.11 36.88
C VAL A 10 13.93 13.92 37.13
N GLN A 11 13.87 15.25 36.99
CA GLN A 11 15.01 16.12 37.31
C GLN A 11 15.37 16.12 38.80
N LEU A 12 14.36 16.11 39.69
CA LEU A 12 14.57 16.01 41.14
C LEU A 12 15.15 14.65 41.54
N PHE A 13 14.73 13.56 40.90
CA PHE A 13 15.28 12.22 41.12
C PHE A 13 16.77 12.14 40.76
N SER A 14 17.17 12.69 39.61
CA SER A 14 18.57 12.79 39.22
C SER A 14 19.40 13.63 40.19
N PHE A 15 18.82 14.68 40.78
CA PHE A 15 19.51 15.54 41.75
C PHE A 15 19.65 14.90 43.14
N TYR A 16 18.69 14.09 43.60
CA TYR A 16 18.76 13.49 44.95
C TYR A 16 19.49 12.14 44.99
N VAL A 17 19.47 11.36 43.91
CA VAL A 17 20.08 10.02 43.87
C VAL A 17 21.54 10.07 43.42
N LEU A 18 21.91 10.99 42.52
CA LEU A 18 23.29 11.05 41.97
C LEU A 18 24.22 11.99 42.73
N PHE A 19 23.69 12.98 43.46
CA PHE A 19 24.52 13.99 44.15
C PHE A 19 25.08 13.57 45.53
N PRO A 20 24.50 12.64 46.32
CA PRO A 20 25.17 12.13 47.52
C PRO A 20 26.24 11.07 47.21
N LEU A 21 26.27 10.50 46.00
CA LEU A 21 27.31 9.55 45.56
C LEU A 21 28.65 10.21 45.24
N SER A 22 28.68 11.52 44.97
CA SER A 22 29.92 12.29 44.78
C SER A 22 30.44 12.96 46.05
N ALA A 23 29.63 13.05 47.12
CA ALA A 23 30.03 13.71 48.38
C ALA A 23 30.64 12.75 49.42
N SER A 24 30.55 11.44 49.23
CA SER A 24 31.11 10.44 50.16
C SER A 24 32.56 10.01 49.84
N PHE A 25 33.20 10.63 48.84
CA PHE A 25 34.59 10.33 48.43
C PHE A 25 35.63 11.36 48.88
N LEU A 26 35.27 12.31 49.76
CA LEU A 26 36.13 13.42 50.17
C LEU A 26 36.27 13.58 51.69
N VAL A 27 36.28 12.50 52.47
CA VAL A 27 36.89 12.51 53.83
C VAL A 27 37.39 11.10 54.16
N HIS A 28 38.57 10.75 53.67
CA HIS A 28 39.54 9.85 54.33
C HIS A 28 40.76 9.70 53.43
N ASP A 29 41.74 10.59 53.57
CA ASP A 29 43.08 10.21 54.04
C ASP A 29 43.94 11.48 54.11
N GLU A 30 44.53 11.77 55.27
CA GLU A 30 45.83 12.44 55.34
C GLU A 30 46.42 12.30 56.75
N HIS A 31 47.46 11.48 56.84
CA HIS A 31 48.58 11.68 57.75
C HIS A 31 49.84 11.86 56.91
N SER A 32 50.30 13.10 56.73
CA SER A 32 51.61 13.56 57.20
C SER A 32 52.00 14.90 56.57
N HIS A 33 52.37 15.83 57.45
CA HIS A 33 53.30 16.98 57.35
C HIS A 33 53.68 17.49 55.93
N SER A 34 53.62 18.78 55.58
CA SER A 34 53.88 19.99 56.37
C SER A 34 53.62 21.26 55.53
N ALA A 35 53.08 22.29 56.19
CA ALA A 35 53.18 23.74 55.91
C ALA A 35 53.07 24.27 54.47
N ASP A 36 51.97 24.99 54.16
CA ASP A 36 51.98 26.45 54.26
C ASP A 36 50.60 27.09 54.12
N VAL A 37 50.50 28.25 54.76
CA VAL A 37 49.38 29.18 55.00
C VAL A 37 48.45 29.44 53.80
N LEU A 38 47.12 29.48 54.02
CA LEU A 38 46.19 30.46 53.42
C LEU A 38 44.85 30.54 54.19
N HIS A 39 44.42 31.77 54.48
CA HIS A 39 43.23 32.15 55.26
C HIS A 39 41.89 31.92 54.52
N PRO A 40 40.74 31.89 55.25
CA PRO A 40 39.43 31.58 54.69
C PRO A 40 38.80 32.80 54.02
N GLY A 41 38.40 32.63 52.76
CA GLY A 41 37.60 33.64 52.08
C GLY A 41 37.33 33.29 50.63
N SER A 42 36.02 33.21 50.33
CA SER A 42 35.37 33.35 49.02
C SER A 42 35.00 32.07 48.26
N MET A 43 33.87 31.46 48.66
CA MET A 43 32.91 30.99 47.65
C MET A 43 32.06 32.19 47.18
N PRO A 44 31.81 32.36 45.87
CA PRO A 44 31.00 33.44 45.34
C PRO A 44 29.51 33.14 45.53
N GLY A 45 28.81 33.99 46.28
CA GLY A 45 27.36 33.97 46.46
C GLY A 45 26.93 33.73 47.90
N GLY A 46 26.77 34.81 48.67
CA GLY A 46 26.39 34.79 50.09
C GLY A 46 24.99 34.21 50.34
N TRP A 47 24.88 32.90 50.42
CA TRP A 47 23.70 32.20 50.91
C TRP A 47 23.94 31.73 52.36
N PRO A 48 23.18 32.23 53.35
CA PRO A 48 23.31 31.78 54.73
C PRO A 48 23.04 30.28 54.85
N ALA A 49 23.87 29.54 55.59
CA ALA A 49 23.75 28.08 55.75
C ALA A 49 22.37 27.63 56.31
N ALA A 50 21.66 28.51 57.03
CA ALA A 50 20.28 28.28 57.48
C ALA A 50 19.28 28.30 56.31
N LYS A 51 19.48 29.20 55.34
CA LYS A 51 18.61 29.36 54.17
C LYS A 51 18.79 28.22 53.16
N PHE A 52 20.02 27.71 53.02
CA PHE A 52 20.28 26.50 52.22
C PHE A 52 19.59 25.26 52.81
N ARG A 53 19.59 25.13 54.14
CA ARG A 53 18.93 24.01 54.84
C ARG A 53 17.41 24.05 54.66
N GLU A 54 16.81 25.23 54.78
CA GLU A 54 15.38 25.44 54.56
C GLU A 54 14.95 25.10 53.11
N GLU A 55 15.75 25.48 52.11
CA GLU A 55 15.47 25.14 50.71
C GLU A 55 15.65 23.63 50.43
N MET A 56 16.61 22.98 51.07
CA MET A 56 16.79 21.52 50.97
C MET A 56 15.61 20.74 51.58
N ASP A 57 15.05 21.22 52.69
CA ASP A 57 13.86 20.63 53.33
C ASP A 57 12.61 20.79 52.46
N LYS A 58 12.42 21.96 51.83
CA LYS A 58 11.35 22.18 50.83
C LYS A 58 11.49 21.24 49.63
N LEU A 59 12.72 21.03 49.15
CA LEU A 59 13.01 20.13 48.04
C LEU A 59 12.75 18.65 48.41
N LYS A 60 13.07 18.26 49.65
CA LYS A 60 12.81 16.92 50.17
C LYS A 60 11.31 16.64 50.26
N PHE A 61 10.54 17.61 50.79
CA PHE A 61 9.09 17.50 50.87
C PHE A 61 8.45 17.36 49.48
N ALA A 62 8.87 18.17 48.51
CA ALA A 62 8.41 18.09 47.12
C ALA A 62 8.77 16.75 46.45
N TYR A 63 9.94 16.17 46.78
CA TYR A 63 10.34 14.85 46.31
C TYR A 63 9.44 13.74 46.89
N GLU A 64 9.18 13.76 48.20
CA GLU A 64 8.32 12.78 48.88
C GLU A 64 6.88 12.82 48.36
N GLU A 65 6.34 14.02 48.11
CA GLU A 65 5.02 14.22 47.49
C GLU A 65 4.96 13.63 46.07
N CYS A 66 5.96 13.92 45.23
CA CYS A 66 6.05 13.37 43.87
C CYS A 66 6.16 11.83 43.86
N VAL A 67 6.96 11.24 44.77
CA VAL A 67 7.07 9.76 44.89
C VAL A 67 5.74 9.15 45.34
N GLY A 68 4.99 9.82 46.21
CA GLY A 68 3.64 9.42 46.62
C GLY A 68 2.68 9.36 45.44
N GLU A 69 2.66 10.39 44.59
CA GLU A 69 1.79 10.46 43.41
C GLU A 69 2.18 9.44 42.33
N LEU A 70 3.48 9.20 42.10
CA LEU A 70 3.96 8.16 41.19
C LEU A 70 3.54 6.76 41.64
N ARG A 71 3.57 6.48 42.95
CA ARG A 71 3.07 5.21 43.50
C ARG A 71 1.56 5.04 43.29
N GLN A 72 0.78 6.12 43.44
CA GLN A 72 -0.66 6.08 43.16
C GLN A 72 -0.97 5.85 41.67
N GLN A 73 -0.18 6.42 40.76
CA GLN A 73 -0.31 6.17 39.33
C GLN A 73 0.06 4.73 38.96
N ALA A 74 1.16 4.19 39.48
CA ALA A 74 1.53 2.80 39.28
C ALA A 74 0.42 1.83 39.74
N ALA A 75 -0.17 2.09 40.91
CA ALA A 75 -1.31 1.31 41.40
C ALA A 75 -2.60 1.48 40.56
N SER A 76 -2.71 2.55 39.78
CA SER A 76 -3.86 2.78 38.89
C SER A 76 -3.65 2.14 37.51
N ILE A 77 -2.40 2.11 37.03
CA ILE A 77 -2.01 1.38 35.82
C ILE A 77 -2.20 -0.12 36.03
N GLN A 78 -1.75 -0.66 37.17
CA GLN A 78 -1.97 -2.09 37.49
C GLN A 78 -3.46 -2.45 37.47
N ARG A 79 -4.33 -1.59 38.04
CA ARG A 79 -5.78 -1.81 38.02
C ARG A 79 -6.38 -1.75 36.61
N LEU A 80 -5.80 -0.96 35.71
CA LEU A 80 -6.22 -0.92 34.31
C LEU A 80 -5.76 -2.15 33.54
N GLU A 81 -4.55 -2.65 33.81
CA GLU A 81 -4.03 -3.89 33.24
C GLU A 81 -4.90 -5.09 33.64
N ASP A 82 -5.23 -5.21 34.93
CA ASP A 82 -6.14 -6.26 35.43
C ASP A 82 -7.53 -6.18 34.78
N LEU A 83 -8.04 -4.95 34.52
CA LEU A 83 -9.32 -4.72 33.85
C LEU A 83 -9.27 -5.14 32.38
N VAL A 84 -8.17 -4.85 31.67
CA VAL A 84 -7.95 -5.22 30.27
C VAL A 84 -7.86 -6.74 30.14
N GLU A 85 -7.18 -7.42 31.05
CA GLU A 85 -7.11 -8.88 31.06
C GLU A 85 -8.50 -9.50 31.28
N THR A 86 -9.25 -8.98 32.27
CA THR A 86 -10.63 -9.42 32.54
C THR A 86 -11.58 -9.17 31.35
N GLN A 87 -11.42 -8.04 30.64
CA GLN A 87 -12.19 -7.75 29.42
C GLN A 87 -11.82 -8.69 28.28
N GLY A 88 -10.52 -9.00 28.11
CA GLY A 88 -10.03 -9.96 27.13
C GLY A 88 -10.62 -11.37 27.33
N GLU A 89 -10.75 -11.83 28.57
CA GLU A 89 -11.41 -13.11 28.87
C GLU A 89 -12.90 -13.10 28.52
N LYS A 90 -13.62 -12.00 28.79
CA LYS A 90 -15.03 -11.85 28.40
C LYS A 90 -15.22 -11.84 26.89
N ILE A 91 -14.31 -11.21 26.15
CA ILE A 91 -14.34 -11.19 24.67
C ILE A 91 -14.18 -12.61 24.13
N LYS A 92 -13.20 -13.38 24.62
CA LYS A 92 -13.02 -14.79 24.23
C LYS A 92 -14.26 -15.65 24.49
N GLN A 93 -14.94 -15.43 25.62
CA GLN A 93 -16.20 -16.11 25.94
C GLN A 93 -17.32 -15.73 24.96
N LEU A 94 -17.45 -14.45 24.62
CA LEU A 94 -18.45 -13.97 23.66
C LEU A 94 -18.18 -14.49 22.24
N GLU A 95 -16.92 -14.56 21.82
CA GLU A 95 -16.52 -15.14 20.53
C GLU A 95 -16.86 -16.63 20.44
N MET A 96 -16.65 -17.37 21.53
CA MET A 96 -17.01 -18.79 21.60
C MET A 96 -18.53 -19.00 21.52
N VAL A 97 -19.31 -18.17 22.21
CA VAL A 97 -20.79 -18.19 22.15
C VAL A 97 -21.28 -17.82 20.75
N SER A 98 -20.74 -16.77 20.14
CA SER A 98 -21.07 -16.34 18.77
C SER A 98 -20.78 -17.45 17.75
N SER A 99 -19.60 -18.08 17.86
CA SER A 99 -19.21 -19.21 17.00
C SER A 99 -20.14 -20.41 17.15
N GLN A 100 -20.62 -20.68 18.37
CA GLN A 100 -21.59 -21.75 18.61
C GLN A 100 -22.96 -21.41 18.01
N GLN A 101 -23.40 -20.17 18.18
CA GLN A 101 -24.68 -19.68 17.63
C GLN A 101 -24.68 -19.73 16.09
N GLN A 102 -23.55 -19.43 15.46
CA GLN A 102 -23.38 -19.56 14.01
C GLN A 102 -23.53 -21.02 13.55
N ARG A 103 -22.91 -21.97 14.25
CA ARG A 103 -23.06 -23.41 13.96
C ARG A 103 -24.50 -23.89 14.11
N ASP A 104 -25.22 -23.38 15.11
CA ASP A 104 -26.62 -23.74 15.34
C ASP A 104 -27.55 -23.15 14.25
N ILE A 105 -27.25 -21.94 13.75
CA ILE A 105 -27.95 -21.34 12.60
C ILE A 105 -27.72 -22.18 11.33
N GLU A 106 -26.47 -22.58 11.06
CA GLU A 106 -26.14 -23.43 9.90
C GLU A 106 -26.84 -24.79 9.97
N LYS A 107 -26.87 -25.40 11.16
CA LYS A 107 -27.56 -26.67 11.38
C LYS A 107 -29.07 -26.53 11.18
N THR A 108 -29.67 -25.42 11.63
CA THR A 108 -31.10 -25.13 11.44
C THR A 108 -31.42 -24.88 9.97
N ALA A 109 -30.55 -24.15 9.25
CA ALA A 109 -30.70 -23.93 7.80
C ALA A 109 -30.61 -25.24 7.00
N LEU A 110 -29.77 -26.19 7.43
CA LEU A 110 -29.66 -27.51 6.81
C LEU A 110 -30.91 -28.37 7.04
N ILE A 111 -31.52 -28.30 8.22
CA ILE A 111 -32.77 -28.99 8.55
C ILE A 111 -33.94 -28.43 7.72
N LEU A 112 -34.03 -27.11 7.59
CA LEU A 112 -35.06 -26.45 6.78
C LEU A 112 -34.97 -26.82 5.29
N ARG A 113 -33.76 -27.07 4.77
CA ARG A 113 -33.56 -27.57 3.40
C ARG A 113 -34.04 -29.01 3.18
N HIS A 114 -34.08 -29.84 4.22
CA HIS A 114 -34.53 -31.24 4.11
C HIS A 114 -36.05 -31.40 4.30
N SER A 115 -36.75 -30.41 4.88
CA SER A 115 -38.20 -30.48 5.13
C SER A 115 -39.09 -30.00 3.97
N SER A 116 -38.54 -29.58 2.82
CA SER A 116 -39.35 -29.11 1.67
C SER A 116 -39.56 -30.14 0.55
N MET A 117 -39.30 -31.42 0.78
CA MET A 117 -39.59 -32.49 -0.19
C MET A 117 -40.75 -33.36 0.31
N ILE A 118 -41.98 -33.03 -0.11
CA ILE A 118 -43.11 -33.96 -0.07
C ILE A 118 -43.29 -34.54 -1.49
N PRO A 119 -43.43 -35.87 -1.65
CA PRO A 119 -43.54 -36.53 -2.95
C PRO A 119 -44.99 -36.55 -3.44
N ASP A 120 -45.21 -36.30 -4.73
CA ASP A 120 -46.48 -36.60 -5.40
C ASP A 120 -46.34 -37.81 -6.32
N SER A 121 -47.38 -38.63 -6.30
CA SER A 121 -47.46 -40.00 -6.79
C SER A 121 -48.27 -40.08 -8.08
N SER A 122 -47.79 -40.80 -9.09
CA SER A 122 -48.56 -41.82 -9.87
C SER A 122 -47.77 -42.35 -11.09
N PRO A 123 -48.08 -43.58 -11.57
CA PRO A 123 -47.08 -44.47 -12.18
C PRO A 123 -47.25 -44.67 -13.69
N LEU A 124 -46.13 -44.82 -14.43
CA LEU A 124 -46.11 -45.44 -15.76
C LEU A 124 -44.96 -46.43 -15.90
N ARG A 125 -45.29 -47.53 -16.61
CA ARG A 125 -44.57 -48.82 -16.72
C ARG A 125 -43.24 -48.75 -17.48
N PRO A 126 -42.34 -49.73 -17.25
CA PRO A 126 -41.06 -49.86 -17.94
C PRO A 126 -41.20 -50.69 -19.21
N SER A 127 -40.71 -50.15 -20.33
CA SER A 127 -40.12 -50.88 -21.47
C SER A 127 -39.51 -49.85 -22.42
N ASP A 128 -38.18 -49.77 -22.46
CA ASP A 128 -37.39 -50.03 -23.67
C ASP A 128 -35.95 -49.57 -23.45
N VAL A 129 -35.07 -50.57 -23.49
CA VAL A 129 -33.62 -50.41 -23.53
C VAL A 129 -33.26 -49.87 -24.90
N ALA A 130 -32.67 -48.67 -24.94
CA ALA A 130 -31.85 -48.21 -26.04
C ALA A 130 -30.66 -47.42 -25.49
N THR A 131 -29.49 -48.05 -25.55
CA THR A 131 -28.17 -47.44 -25.40
C THR A 131 -27.86 -46.55 -26.60
N GLU A 132 -27.71 -45.24 -26.39
CA GLU A 132 -26.95 -44.29 -27.22
C GLU A 132 -26.66 -43.06 -26.33
N LYS A 133 -25.57 -42.32 -26.39
CA LYS A 133 -24.23 -42.40 -26.99
C LYS A 133 -23.54 -41.16 -26.43
N ASP A 134 -22.23 -41.22 -26.18
CA ASP A 134 -21.41 -40.03 -25.98
C ASP A 134 -21.66 -38.98 -27.07
N THR A 135 -21.90 -37.73 -26.66
CA THR A 135 -21.61 -36.49 -27.42
C THR A 135 -21.69 -35.27 -26.49
N PRO A 136 -21.00 -34.15 -26.81
CA PRO A 136 -19.97 -33.57 -25.94
C PRO A 136 -20.49 -32.45 -25.06
N ALA A 137 -19.75 -32.19 -23.97
CA ALA A 137 -19.90 -31.03 -23.10
C ALA A 137 -19.99 -29.73 -23.92
N GLN A 138 -21.17 -29.13 -23.94
CA GLN A 138 -21.37 -27.76 -24.43
C GLN A 138 -20.94 -26.81 -23.31
N ASP A 139 -19.85 -26.10 -23.56
CA ASP A 139 -19.28 -25.05 -22.73
C ASP A 139 -20.37 -24.00 -22.41
N LYS A 140 -20.87 -23.98 -21.17
CA LYS A 140 -21.84 -22.97 -20.73
C LYS A 140 -21.07 -21.68 -20.45
N THR A 141 -21.01 -20.80 -21.43
CA THR A 141 -20.53 -19.42 -21.26
C THR A 141 -21.40 -18.71 -20.22
N VAL A 142 -20.80 -18.33 -19.09
CA VAL A 142 -21.44 -17.46 -18.09
C VAL A 142 -21.20 -16.00 -18.51
N PHE A 143 -22.27 -15.21 -18.59
CA PHE A 143 -22.22 -13.82 -19.03
C PHE A 143 -21.69 -12.90 -17.92
N LYS A 144 -21.01 -11.79 -18.23
CA LYS A 144 -20.42 -10.91 -17.20
C LYS A 144 -21.44 -9.95 -16.57
N SER A 145 -22.51 -9.61 -17.28
CA SER A 145 -23.57 -8.73 -16.79
C SER A 145 -24.95 -9.06 -17.36
N CYS A 146 -26.01 -8.49 -16.78
CA CYS A 146 -27.36 -8.60 -17.34
C CYS A 146 -27.49 -7.95 -18.73
N ASP A 147 -26.74 -6.88 -19.01
CA ASP A 147 -26.74 -6.25 -20.33
C ASP A 147 -26.11 -7.18 -21.39
N ASP A 148 -25.13 -8.01 -21.00
CA ASP A 148 -24.58 -9.04 -21.89
C ASP A 148 -25.63 -10.09 -22.26
N ILE A 149 -26.36 -10.58 -21.25
CA ILE A 149 -27.45 -11.54 -21.45
C ILE A 149 -28.51 -10.93 -22.39
N ARG A 150 -28.83 -9.64 -22.18
CA ARG A 150 -29.78 -8.91 -23.00
C ARG A 150 -29.32 -8.77 -24.45
N SER A 151 -28.04 -8.46 -24.65
CA SER A 151 -27.47 -8.17 -25.98
C SER A 151 -27.52 -9.33 -26.97
N VAL A 152 -27.65 -10.58 -26.48
CA VAL A 152 -27.58 -11.79 -27.31
C VAL A 152 -28.95 -12.46 -27.56
N ARG A 153 -30.06 -11.93 -27.02
CA ARG A 153 -31.40 -12.55 -27.13
C ARG A 153 -32.37 -11.76 -28.04
N PRO A 154 -33.02 -12.40 -29.05
CA PRO A 154 -33.99 -11.74 -29.91
C PRO A 154 -35.45 -11.84 -29.40
N SER A 155 -35.98 -10.77 -28.78
CA SER A 155 -37.41 -10.39 -28.59
C SER A 155 -38.40 -11.28 -27.78
N PRO A 156 -39.48 -10.72 -27.14
CA PRO A 156 -39.58 -9.39 -26.58
C PRO A 156 -38.83 -9.37 -25.24
N VAL A 157 -37.84 -8.49 -25.15
CA VAL A 157 -36.78 -8.49 -24.14
C VAL A 157 -37.30 -8.32 -22.69
N SER A 158 -38.56 -7.92 -22.48
CA SER A 158 -39.13 -7.62 -21.16
C SER A 158 -39.65 -8.82 -20.37
N SER A 159 -39.99 -9.96 -21.00
CA SER A 159 -40.64 -11.10 -20.31
C SER A 159 -39.67 -12.03 -19.57
N ASP A 160 -38.37 -11.73 -19.60
CA ASP A 160 -37.28 -12.57 -19.09
C ASP A 160 -36.50 -11.89 -17.95
N SER A 161 -37.01 -10.76 -17.45
CA SER A 161 -36.52 -10.14 -16.22
C SER A 161 -36.70 -11.11 -15.06
N GLY A 162 -35.66 -11.30 -14.27
CA GLY A 162 -35.64 -12.34 -13.24
C GLY A 162 -34.24 -12.60 -12.69
N SER A 163 -34.08 -13.68 -11.93
CA SER A 163 -32.79 -14.06 -11.38
C SER A 163 -31.93 -14.78 -12.42
N HIS A 164 -30.73 -14.26 -12.69
CA HIS A 164 -29.74 -14.86 -13.60
C HIS A 164 -28.38 -14.97 -12.92
N TRP A 165 -27.57 -15.92 -13.40
CA TRP A 165 -26.18 -16.05 -12.99
C TRP A 165 -25.30 -15.21 -13.91
N ILE A 166 -24.45 -14.38 -13.32
CA ILE A 166 -23.43 -13.61 -14.02
C ILE A 166 -22.07 -13.81 -13.37
N ASP A 167 -21.01 -13.59 -14.14
CA ASP A 167 -19.63 -13.66 -13.69
C ASP A 167 -18.85 -12.38 -14.08
N PRO A 168 -19.11 -11.24 -13.40
CA PRO A 168 -18.50 -9.95 -13.72
C PRO A 168 -16.97 -9.92 -13.80
N ASP A 169 -16.28 -10.65 -12.91
CA ASP A 169 -14.81 -10.72 -12.88
C ASP A 169 -14.23 -11.81 -13.79
N GLY A 170 -15.03 -12.79 -14.19
CA GLY A 170 -14.73 -13.77 -15.23
C GLY A 170 -13.83 -14.92 -14.77
N LEU A 171 -13.40 -15.74 -15.72
CA LEU A 171 -12.65 -16.98 -15.44
C LEU A 171 -11.36 -16.71 -14.63
N GLY A 172 -11.28 -17.31 -13.44
CA GLY A 172 -10.17 -17.13 -12.50
C GLY A 172 -10.42 -16.08 -11.40
N GLY A 173 -11.60 -15.46 -11.38
CA GLY A 173 -12.13 -14.64 -10.30
C GLY A 173 -12.90 -15.44 -9.23
N ASP A 174 -13.76 -14.75 -8.47
CA ASP A 174 -14.71 -15.37 -7.56
C ASP A 174 -15.74 -16.22 -8.34
N ASN A 175 -16.45 -17.12 -7.67
CA ASN A 175 -17.53 -17.85 -8.34
C ASN A 175 -18.63 -16.90 -8.85
N ALA A 176 -19.26 -17.27 -9.96
CA ALA A 176 -20.42 -16.56 -10.52
C ALA A 176 -21.50 -16.30 -9.46
N VAL A 177 -22.20 -15.19 -9.59
CA VAL A 177 -23.18 -14.69 -8.62
C VAL A 177 -24.57 -14.61 -9.22
N GLN A 178 -25.59 -14.85 -8.38
CA GLN A 178 -26.98 -14.74 -8.80
C GLN A 178 -27.49 -13.33 -8.52
N VAL A 179 -27.92 -12.63 -9.56
CA VAL A 179 -28.42 -11.24 -9.52
C VAL A 179 -29.81 -11.17 -10.12
N PHE A 180 -30.54 -10.07 -9.88
CA PHE A 180 -31.76 -9.80 -10.61
C PHE A 180 -31.44 -8.98 -11.86
N CYS A 181 -31.80 -9.47 -13.03
CA CYS A 181 -31.68 -8.75 -14.27
C CYS A 181 -33.03 -8.15 -14.67
N ASP A 182 -33.06 -6.84 -14.91
CA ASP A 182 -34.15 -6.21 -15.65
C ASP A 182 -33.78 -6.22 -17.13
N MET A 183 -34.32 -7.21 -17.85
CA MET A 183 -34.02 -7.38 -19.27
C MET A 183 -34.67 -6.30 -20.14
N SER A 184 -35.64 -5.52 -19.64
CA SER A 184 -36.19 -4.40 -20.41
C SER A 184 -35.13 -3.34 -20.74
N ASN A 185 -34.21 -3.08 -19.80
CA ASN A 185 -33.18 -2.03 -19.89
C ASN A 185 -31.75 -2.55 -19.71
N GLY A 186 -31.57 -3.84 -19.41
CA GLY A 186 -30.26 -4.48 -19.20
C GLY A 186 -29.69 -4.26 -17.79
N ALA A 187 -30.49 -3.77 -16.84
CA ALA A 187 -29.98 -3.44 -15.52
C ALA A 187 -29.61 -4.69 -14.73
N THR A 188 -28.45 -4.65 -14.09
CA THR A 188 -28.05 -5.59 -13.05
C THR A 188 -28.41 -4.99 -11.69
N ILE A 189 -29.32 -5.64 -10.97
CA ILE A 189 -29.89 -5.16 -9.71
C ILE A 189 -29.41 -6.07 -8.57
N ILE A 190 -28.71 -5.48 -7.60
CA ILE A 190 -28.17 -6.18 -6.43
C ILE A 190 -28.86 -5.69 -5.17
N SER A 191 -29.46 -6.64 -4.45
CA SER A 191 -30.22 -6.39 -3.23
C SER A 191 -29.36 -6.54 -1.96
N HIS A 192 -29.73 -5.87 -0.88
CA HIS A 192 -29.05 -5.91 0.41
C HIS A 192 -30.05 -5.92 1.59
N ASP A 193 -29.54 -6.00 2.81
CA ASP A 193 -30.31 -6.11 4.06
C ASP A 193 -30.81 -4.78 4.66
N THR A 194 -30.63 -3.67 3.94
CA THR A 194 -30.86 -2.30 4.44
C THR A 194 -31.78 -1.51 3.49
N GLU A 195 -32.62 -2.24 2.76
CA GLU A 195 -33.58 -1.69 1.79
C GLU A 195 -34.87 -1.16 2.44
N ASP A 196 -35.19 -1.63 3.64
CA ASP A 196 -36.33 -1.15 4.41
C ASP A 196 -35.99 0.18 5.10
N LEU A 197 -37.04 0.92 5.47
CA LEU A 197 -36.91 2.18 6.21
C LEU A 197 -36.33 1.92 7.60
N VAL A 198 -35.15 2.47 7.89
CA VAL A 198 -34.43 2.31 9.16
C VAL A 198 -34.55 3.58 9.98
N ARG A 199 -35.01 3.46 11.23
CA ARG A 199 -34.97 4.57 12.20
C ARG A 199 -33.55 4.78 12.71
N VAL A 200 -33.10 6.03 12.67
CA VAL A 200 -31.84 6.45 13.28
C VAL A 200 -32.13 6.71 14.75
N ASN A 201 -31.44 5.97 15.62
CA ASN A 201 -31.52 6.22 17.06
C ASN A 201 -30.63 7.41 17.39
N SER A 202 -31.18 8.39 18.11
CA SER A 202 -30.40 9.51 18.63
C SER A 202 -29.28 9.00 19.53
N CYS A 203 -28.06 9.49 19.30
CA CYS A 203 -26.90 9.12 20.09
C CYS A 203 -25.92 10.32 20.15
N PRO A 204 -25.09 10.41 21.21
CA PRO A 204 -24.40 11.67 21.55
C PRO A 204 -23.16 11.96 20.69
N ASP A 205 -22.50 10.93 20.14
CA ASP A 205 -21.22 11.06 19.44
C ASP A 205 -21.38 11.13 17.91
N HIS A 206 -20.40 11.64 17.19
CA HIS A 206 -20.45 11.66 15.72
C HIS A 206 -20.40 10.22 15.16
N GLY A 207 -21.32 9.88 14.25
CA GLY A 207 -21.39 8.54 13.64
C GLY A 207 -21.58 7.36 14.61
N CYS A 208 -22.11 7.62 15.81
CA CYS A 208 -22.39 6.58 16.81
C CYS A 208 -23.43 5.56 16.34
N PHE A 209 -24.42 6.00 15.55
CA PHE A 209 -25.31 5.08 14.86
C PHE A 209 -24.57 4.55 13.64
N LYS A 210 -24.40 3.22 13.58
CA LYS A 210 -23.76 2.53 12.47
C LYS A 210 -24.71 1.50 11.89
N ARG A 211 -24.82 1.46 10.57
CA ARG A 211 -25.55 0.43 9.84
C ARG A 211 -24.66 -0.17 8.75
N PRO A 212 -24.02 -1.33 9.01
CA PRO A 212 -23.39 -2.13 7.96
C PRO A 212 -24.42 -2.57 6.92
N VAL A 213 -23.99 -2.63 5.65
CA VAL A 213 -24.83 -3.04 4.52
C VAL A 213 -24.34 -4.41 4.00
N HIS A 214 -25.17 -5.43 4.13
CA HIS A 214 -24.86 -6.77 3.64
C HIS A 214 -25.62 -7.07 2.35
N TYR A 215 -24.88 -7.12 1.23
CA TYR A 215 -25.42 -7.48 -0.07
C TYR A 215 -25.68 -8.99 -0.15
N ARG A 216 -26.84 -9.36 -0.70
CA ARG A 216 -27.31 -10.74 -0.74
C ARG A 216 -26.75 -11.46 -1.96
N ASN A 217 -26.16 -12.63 -1.74
CA ASN A 217 -25.70 -13.55 -2.79
C ASN A 217 -24.63 -12.98 -3.77
N VAL A 218 -23.92 -11.92 -3.37
CA VAL A 218 -22.85 -11.31 -4.18
C VAL A 218 -21.68 -10.90 -3.29
N THR A 219 -20.44 -11.18 -3.71
CA THR A 219 -19.22 -10.74 -3.00
C THR A 219 -18.89 -9.28 -3.34
N ILE A 220 -18.13 -8.61 -2.47
CA ILE A 220 -17.66 -7.24 -2.74
C ILE A 220 -16.83 -7.19 -4.04
N LYS A 221 -16.02 -8.22 -4.31
CA LYS A 221 -15.20 -8.33 -5.54
C LYS A 221 -16.08 -8.39 -6.80
N GLN A 222 -17.13 -9.21 -6.78
CA GLN A 222 -18.07 -9.30 -7.89
C GLN A 222 -18.85 -8.00 -8.12
N MET A 223 -19.21 -7.27 -7.06
CA MET A 223 -19.82 -5.94 -7.20
C MET A 223 -18.84 -4.91 -7.76
N ILE A 224 -17.58 -4.93 -7.32
CA ILE A 224 -16.53 -4.05 -7.85
C ILE A 224 -16.33 -4.34 -9.34
N ALA A 225 -16.17 -5.60 -9.73
CA ALA A 225 -16.04 -5.99 -11.13
C ALA A 225 -17.26 -5.57 -11.96
N LEU A 226 -18.47 -5.75 -11.43
CA LEU A 226 -19.69 -5.28 -12.07
C LEU A 226 -19.68 -3.76 -12.30
N THR A 227 -19.29 -2.96 -11.29
CA THR A 227 -19.20 -1.51 -11.46
C THR A 227 -18.16 -1.07 -12.49
N ARG A 228 -17.09 -1.85 -12.70
CA ARG A 228 -16.02 -1.58 -13.67
C ARG A 228 -16.47 -1.85 -15.12
N ILE A 229 -17.22 -2.93 -15.34
CA ILE A 229 -17.71 -3.29 -16.67
C ILE A 229 -19.00 -2.52 -17.04
N SER A 230 -19.64 -1.87 -16.07
CA SER A 230 -20.88 -1.13 -16.27
C SER A 230 -20.61 0.31 -16.73
N ALA A 231 -21.44 0.83 -17.64
CA ALA A 231 -21.36 2.23 -18.07
C ALA A 231 -21.80 3.21 -16.97
N LYS A 232 -22.79 2.80 -16.15
CA LYS A 232 -23.31 3.58 -15.02
C LYS A 232 -23.71 2.62 -13.90
N CYS A 233 -23.47 3.01 -12.66
CA CYS A 233 -24.12 2.43 -11.50
C CYS A 233 -24.67 3.55 -10.62
N GLN A 234 -25.73 3.24 -9.90
CA GLN A 234 -26.38 4.16 -8.99
C GLN A 234 -26.93 3.42 -7.79
N GLN A 235 -26.94 4.08 -6.64
CA GLN A 235 -27.56 3.58 -5.43
C GLN A 235 -28.31 4.70 -4.74
N GLN A 236 -29.59 4.48 -4.46
CA GLN A 236 -30.44 5.51 -3.86
C GLN A 236 -30.16 5.65 -2.37
N ILE A 237 -30.17 6.86 -1.85
CA ILE A 237 -30.26 7.11 -0.41
C ILE A 237 -31.31 8.19 -0.17
N GLN A 238 -32.31 7.84 0.63
CA GLN A 238 -33.27 8.79 1.17
C GLN A 238 -33.01 8.90 2.68
N TYR A 239 -32.92 10.12 3.19
CA TYR A 239 -32.83 10.37 4.62
C TYR A 239 -33.81 11.49 4.98
N ASP A 240 -34.83 11.14 5.74
CA ASP A 240 -35.79 12.07 6.29
C ASP A 240 -35.31 12.44 7.70
N SER A 241 -34.68 13.61 7.80
CA SER A 241 -34.20 14.07 9.10
C SER A 241 -35.32 14.70 9.93
N CYS A 242 -35.27 14.45 11.24
CA CYS A 242 -36.17 15.04 12.24
C CYS A 242 -35.95 16.56 12.44
N THR A 243 -34.88 17.14 11.87
CA THR A 243 -34.69 18.58 11.76
C THR A 243 -34.65 19.00 10.29
N GLU A 244 -35.42 20.03 9.89
CA GLU A 244 -35.35 20.59 8.52
C GLU A 244 -33.93 21.08 8.15
N GLU A 245 -33.06 21.27 9.14
CA GLU A 245 -31.74 21.89 9.00
C GLU A 245 -30.60 20.92 8.60
N SER A 246 -30.82 19.59 8.59
CA SER A 246 -29.73 18.60 8.49
C SER A 246 -29.11 18.47 7.10
N PHE A 247 -29.87 18.76 6.05
CA PHE A 247 -29.37 18.77 4.66
C PHE A 247 -29.32 20.16 4.02
N THR A 248 -30.08 21.11 4.55
CA THR A 248 -30.33 22.39 3.87
C THR A 248 -29.44 23.53 4.37
N ARG A 249 -28.85 23.43 5.57
CA ARG A 249 -27.85 24.41 6.02
C ARG A 249 -26.45 23.92 5.70
N LYS A 250 -25.71 24.83 5.05
CA LYS A 250 -24.25 24.92 4.94
C LYS A 250 -23.55 24.92 6.33
N ARG A 251 -23.73 23.84 7.09
CA ARG A 251 -22.99 23.38 8.27
C ARG A 251 -22.96 21.84 8.09
N ALA A 252 -22.13 21.29 7.23
CA ALA A 252 -20.69 21.24 7.37
C ALA A 252 -19.96 21.30 6.01
N TYR A 253 -19.73 22.50 5.49
CA TYR A 253 -18.47 22.73 4.78
C TYR A 253 -17.44 23.08 5.86
N GLY A 254 -16.81 22.05 6.39
CA GLY A 254 -15.72 22.15 7.35
C GLY A 254 -14.74 21.05 7.02
N THR A 255 -13.60 21.47 6.50
CA THR A 255 -12.39 20.73 6.13
C THR A 255 -11.69 20.03 7.32
N THR A 256 -12.45 19.45 8.25
CA THR A 256 -11.93 18.77 9.46
C THR A 256 -12.92 17.71 9.94
N GLY A 257 -12.47 16.69 10.68
CA GLY A 257 -13.24 15.54 11.20
C GLY A 257 -14.38 15.86 12.19
N ASN A 258 -15.31 16.75 11.81
CA ASN A 258 -16.47 17.20 12.59
C ASN A 258 -17.81 16.96 11.87
N SER A 259 -17.87 16.15 10.81
CA SER A 259 -19.15 15.74 10.22
C SER A 259 -19.89 14.79 11.17
N SER A 260 -21.17 15.03 11.42
CA SER A 260 -21.99 14.15 12.25
C SER A 260 -22.41 12.87 11.53
N SER A 261 -22.36 12.84 10.19
CA SER A 261 -22.77 11.68 9.39
C SER A 261 -21.90 11.50 8.15
N TRP A 262 -21.68 10.25 7.77
CA TRP A 262 -20.94 9.84 6.57
C TRP A 262 -21.37 8.44 6.15
N TRP A 263 -20.90 7.98 5.01
CA TRP A 263 -21.03 6.59 4.58
C TRP A 263 -19.67 6.03 4.19
N THR A 264 -19.51 4.72 4.26
CA THR A 264 -18.26 4.05 3.92
C THR A 264 -18.39 3.41 2.54
N ASN A 265 -17.40 3.63 1.69
CA ASN A 265 -17.40 3.14 0.32
C ASN A 265 -16.88 1.69 0.22
N ARG A 266 -16.85 1.16 -1.01
CA ARG A 266 -16.33 -0.19 -1.33
C ARG A 266 -14.88 -0.48 -0.89
N ASN A 267 -14.08 0.55 -0.62
CA ASN A 267 -12.68 0.45 -0.19
C ASN A 267 -12.50 0.70 1.32
N GLY A 268 -13.58 0.81 2.09
CA GLY A 268 -13.52 1.12 3.53
C GLY A 268 -13.24 2.60 3.84
N SER A 269 -13.25 3.48 2.83
CA SER A 269 -13.02 4.92 3.01
C SER A 269 -14.32 5.66 3.33
N SER A 270 -14.30 6.56 4.32
CA SER A 270 -15.43 7.41 4.67
C SER A 270 -15.68 8.49 3.62
N ARG A 271 -16.95 8.68 3.25
CA ARG A 271 -17.45 9.65 2.29
C ARG A 271 -18.46 10.56 2.97
N TYR A 272 -18.17 11.84 2.93
CA TYR A 272 -18.94 12.88 3.61
C TYR A 272 -19.89 13.63 2.68
N TYR A 273 -19.80 13.36 1.37
CA TYR A 273 -20.72 13.90 0.38
C TYR A 273 -22.01 13.06 0.36
N TRP A 274 -23.15 13.75 0.30
CA TRP A 274 -24.47 13.16 0.20
C TRP A 274 -25.22 13.77 -1.00
N PRO A 275 -26.05 13.00 -1.73
CA PRO A 275 -26.89 13.58 -2.78
C PRO A 275 -27.90 14.55 -2.13
N VAL A 276 -27.93 15.80 -2.59
CA VAL A 276 -28.79 16.87 -2.06
C VAL A 276 -29.94 17.18 -3.01
N LYS A 277 -31.11 17.50 -2.44
CA LYS A 277 -32.30 17.93 -3.19
C LYS A 277 -32.34 19.46 -3.28
N GLU A 278 -32.09 20.04 -4.45
CA GLU A 278 -32.39 21.46 -4.68
C GLU A 278 -33.90 21.64 -4.92
N LYS A 279 -34.59 22.44 -4.08
CA LYS A 279 -35.96 22.91 -4.37
C LYS A 279 -35.88 24.28 -5.06
N LYS A 280 -36.29 24.36 -6.33
CA LYS A 280 -36.60 25.64 -7.02
C LYS A 280 -38.11 25.91 -6.96
N ASN A 281 -38.49 27.17 -6.75
CA ASN A 281 -39.89 27.62 -6.86
C ASN A 281 -40.30 27.89 -8.31
N ALA A 282 -41.62 27.82 -8.53
CA ALA A 282 -42.34 27.80 -9.80
C ALA A 282 -41.79 28.75 -10.88
N GLY A 283 -41.28 28.18 -11.98
CA GLY A 283 -40.83 28.96 -13.13
C GLY A 283 -40.11 28.22 -14.25
N GLY A 284 -39.71 26.96 -14.10
CA GLY A 284 -39.24 26.16 -15.24
C GLY A 284 -38.20 25.08 -14.94
N VAL A 285 -38.34 24.00 -15.73
CA VAL A 285 -37.54 22.78 -15.92
C VAL A 285 -37.27 21.96 -14.66
N ILE A 286 -37.93 20.79 -14.58
CA ILE A 286 -37.68 19.73 -13.61
C ILE A 286 -36.54 18.85 -14.15
N ILE A 287 -35.47 18.70 -13.37
CA ILE A 287 -34.58 17.53 -13.41
C ILE A 287 -34.41 17.10 -11.95
N ASP A 288 -34.91 15.91 -11.61
CA ASP A 288 -34.85 15.31 -10.27
C ASP A 288 -33.83 14.17 -10.30
N GLU A 289 -32.59 14.42 -9.85
CA GLU A 289 -31.56 13.38 -9.62
C GLU A 289 -30.95 13.44 -8.19
N GLY A 290 -31.55 14.21 -7.27
CA GLY A 290 -30.98 14.51 -5.94
C GLY A 290 -31.01 13.39 -4.90
N HIS A 291 -31.08 12.11 -5.30
CA HIS A 291 -31.25 10.97 -4.39
C HIS A 291 -30.31 9.79 -4.66
N PHE A 292 -29.41 9.87 -5.64
CA PHE A 292 -28.54 8.76 -6.02
C PHE A 292 -27.07 9.07 -5.79
N ILE A 293 -26.36 8.15 -5.13
CA ILE A 293 -24.91 8.06 -5.20
C ILE A 293 -24.59 7.41 -6.54
N THR A 294 -23.81 8.08 -7.39
CA THR A 294 -23.55 7.66 -8.78
C THR A 294 -22.06 7.53 -9.09
N ASN A 295 -21.18 7.91 -8.17
CA ASN A 295 -19.74 7.74 -8.36
C ASN A 295 -19.40 6.25 -8.39
N LEU A 296 -19.10 5.73 -9.59
CA LEU A 296 -18.69 4.35 -9.83
C LEU A 296 -17.49 3.94 -8.96
N GLN A 297 -16.63 4.88 -8.58
CA GLN A 297 -15.44 4.61 -7.76
C GLN A 297 -15.75 4.40 -6.28
N ASP A 298 -16.90 4.85 -5.81
CA ASP A 298 -17.30 4.74 -4.41
C ASP A 298 -18.39 3.70 -4.17
N LEU A 299 -19.20 3.38 -5.17
CA LEU A 299 -20.20 2.32 -5.07
C LEU A 299 -19.55 0.92 -5.03
N PRO A 300 -20.16 -0.04 -4.30
CA PRO A 300 -21.34 0.10 -3.42
C PRO A 300 -21.11 0.82 -2.09
N VAL A 301 -22.20 1.29 -1.45
CA VAL A 301 -22.21 1.73 -0.04
C VAL A 301 -22.09 0.52 0.88
N THR A 302 -21.10 0.51 1.78
CA THR A 302 -20.82 -0.64 2.67
C THR A 302 -21.23 -0.41 4.12
N GLU A 303 -21.26 0.84 4.60
CA GLU A 303 -21.74 1.20 5.94
C GLU A 303 -22.29 2.63 5.96
N LEU A 304 -23.33 2.89 6.76
CA LEU A 304 -23.92 4.21 6.98
C LEU A 304 -23.71 4.65 8.43
N HIS A 305 -23.31 5.92 8.62
CA HIS A 305 -23.03 6.50 9.92
C HIS A 305 -23.84 7.77 10.15
N PHE A 306 -24.51 7.83 11.30
CA PHE A 306 -25.26 9.01 11.74
C PHE A 306 -24.88 9.37 13.19
N GLY A 307 -24.86 10.66 13.50
CA GLY A 307 -24.43 11.23 14.78
C GLY A 307 -25.58 11.96 15.49
N PRO A 308 -25.29 12.93 16.36
CA PRO A 308 -26.31 13.51 17.23
C PRO A 308 -27.41 14.22 16.44
N GLU A 309 -28.65 13.80 16.70
CA GLU A 309 -29.86 14.48 16.24
C GLU A 309 -30.16 15.64 17.19
N PHE A 310 -30.04 16.88 16.73
CA PHE A 310 -30.36 18.07 17.52
C PHE A 310 -31.87 18.32 17.54
N GLY A 311 -32.63 17.39 18.14
CA GLY A 311 -34.08 17.46 18.30
C GLY A 311 -34.51 17.23 19.75
N VAL A 312 -35.71 17.70 20.10
CA VAL A 312 -36.29 17.44 21.43
C VAL A 312 -36.54 15.94 21.55
N ALA A 313 -35.83 15.27 22.48
CA ALA A 313 -35.97 13.85 22.71
C ALA A 313 -37.45 13.47 22.92
N GLY A 314 -37.98 12.59 22.07
CA GLY A 314 -39.36 12.08 22.15
C GLY A 314 -40.40 12.72 21.21
N VAL A 315 -40.03 13.67 20.34
CA VAL A 315 -40.99 14.36 19.44
C VAL A 315 -40.88 13.94 17.96
N CYS A 316 -39.69 13.55 17.47
CA CYS A 316 -39.51 12.89 16.16
C CYS A 316 -38.25 12.01 16.13
N SER A 317 -38.15 11.12 15.14
CA SER A 317 -36.99 10.26 14.87
C SER A 317 -36.60 10.38 13.41
N SER A 318 -35.32 10.61 13.09
CA SER A 318 -34.92 10.55 11.68
C SER A 318 -34.95 9.12 11.16
N GLN A 319 -35.09 8.99 9.86
CA GLN A 319 -35.17 7.69 9.20
C GLN A 319 -34.46 7.75 7.85
N PHE A 320 -33.77 6.69 7.46
CA PHE A 320 -33.18 6.56 6.13
C PHE A 320 -33.63 5.29 5.44
N GLN A 321 -33.50 5.28 4.12
CA GLN A 321 -33.70 4.14 3.26
C GLN A 321 -32.59 4.11 2.21
N LEU A 322 -31.81 3.03 2.19
CA LEU A 322 -30.79 2.79 1.17
C LEU A 322 -31.39 1.87 0.10
N GLY A 323 -31.43 2.33 -1.14
CA GLY A 323 -31.90 1.54 -2.27
C GLY A 323 -30.87 0.55 -2.78
N LYS A 324 -31.31 -0.36 -3.64
CA LYS A 324 -30.49 -1.37 -4.33
C LYS A 324 -29.34 -0.73 -5.12
N LEU A 325 -28.24 -1.45 -5.27
CA LEU A 325 -27.21 -1.11 -6.26
C LEU A 325 -27.74 -1.52 -7.64
N ILE A 326 -27.78 -0.56 -8.56
CA ILE A 326 -28.26 -0.80 -9.92
C ILE A 326 -27.20 -0.35 -10.91
N CYS A 327 -26.79 -1.26 -11.80
CA CYS A 327 -25.75 -1.04 -12.80
C CYS A 327 -26.28 -1.30 -14.23
N TYR A 328 -25.83 -0.50 -15.20
CA TYR A 328 -26.34 -0.47 -16.58
C TYR A 328 -25.21 -0.42 -17.62
N GLY A 329 -25.46 -1.05 -18.79
CA GLY A 329 -24.65 -0.93 -20.00
C GLY A 329 -23.23 -1.48 -19.89
N ARG A 330 -22.45 -1.43 -20.98
CA ARG A 330 -21.01 -1.75 -20.98
C ARG A 330 -20.15 -0.48 -20.98
N SER A 331 -19.07 -0.48 -20.20
CA SER A 331 -17.98 0.50 -20.37
C SER A 331 -17.31 0.26 -21.73
N GLN A 332 -17.22 1.29 -22.59
CA GLN A 332 -16.61 1.13 -23.91
C GLN A 332 -15.09 0.95 -23.76
N GLY A 333 -14.65 -0.29 -23.79
CA GLY A 333 -13.22 -0.61 -23.86
C GLY A 333 -12.89 -2.02 -23.40
N ILE A 334 -13.31 -3.04 -24.17
CA ILE A 334 -12.63 -4.34 -24.40
C ILE A 334 -13.43 -5.01 -25.53
N SER A 335 -12.93 -4.98 -26.76
CA SER A 335 -13.32 -5.95 -27.78
C SER A 335 -12.41 -7.17 -27.62
N GLU A 336 -12.96 -8.27 -27.12
CA GLU A 336 -12.30 -9.58 -27.12
C GLU A 336 -12.10 -10.03 -28.57
N ASN A 337 -10.85 -10.09 -29.04
CA ASN A 337 -10.52 -10.76 -30.29
C ASN A 337 -10.64 -12.27 -30.08
N SER A 338 -11.74 -12.86 -30.57
CA SER A 338 -11.83 -14.30 -30.77
C SER A 338 -10.90 -14.77 -31.90
N PRO A 339 -10.27 -15.95 -31.78
CA PRO A 339 -9.28 -16.43 -32.74
C PRO A 339 -9.96 -16.98 -34.00
N SER A 340 -9.70 -16.39 -35.16
CA SER A 340 -10.06 -17.01 -36.44
C SER A 340 -9.00 -18.05 -36.82
N SER A 341 -9.43 -19.30 -36.86
CA SER A 341 -8.77 -20.42 -37.55
C SER A 341 -8.41 -20.08 -38.99
N ARG A 342 -7.18 -20.39 -39.42
CA ARG A 342 -6.91 -20.98 -40.75
C ARG A 342 -5.54 -21.64 -40.81
N ASP A 343 -5.61 -22.85 -41.33
CA ASP A 343 -4.58 -23.86 -41.49
C ASP A 343 -3.51 -23.54 -42.55
N SER A 344 -2.32 -24.09 -42.29
CA SER A 344 -1.43 -24.83 -43.20
C SER A 344 -1.02 -24.23 -44.56
N GLN A 345 0.29 -24.02 -44.75
CA GLN A 345 1.14 -24.87 -45.63
C GLN A 345 2.61 -24.40 -45.69
N LYS A 346 3.52 -25.39 -45.53
CA LYS A 346 4.83 -25.65 -46.21
C LYS A 346 5.66 -24.42 -46.65
N GLY A 347 6.93 -24.24 -46.27
CA GLY A 347 8.03 -25.19 -46.12
C GLY A 347 9.10 -24.86 -47.16
N ALA A 348 10.34 -24.58 -46.74
CA ALA A 348 11.60 -24.86 -47.45
C ALA A 348 12.80 -24.17 -46.77
N GLU A 349 13.67 -25.02 -46.19
CA GLU A 349 15.14 -25.05 -46.32
C GLU A 349 15.99 -23.76 -46.23
N MET A 350 16.74 -23.66 -45.12
CA MET A 350 18.22 -23.77 -44.98
C MET A 350 19.18 -23.06 -45.98
N PRO A 351 20.48 -22.85 -45.63
CA PRO A 351 21.15 -22.90 -44.34
C PRO A 351 22.18 -21.76 -44.06
N ALA A 352 22.68 -21.84 -42.82
CA ALA A 352 23.85 -21.26 -42.18
C ALA A 352 25.11 -20.92 -43.01
N SER A 353 25.83 -19.89 -42.56
CA SER A 353 27.24 -19.99 -42.08
C SER A 353 27.66 -18.63 -41.48
N ARG A 354 28.04 -18.53 -40.21
CA ARG A 354 29.31 -18.86 -39.51
C ARG A 354 30.46 -17.85 -39.76
N SER A 355 30.97 -17.35 -38.61
CA SER A 355 32.28 -16.73 -38.36
C SER A 355 32.50 -15.32 -38.93
N GLY A 356 33.15 -14.38 -38.25
CA GLY A 356 33.88 -14.40 -36.99
C GLY A 356 34.88 -13.24 -36.99
N TYR A 357 35.28 -12.82 -35.77
CA TYR A 357 36.50 -12.06 -35.44
C TYR A 357 36.55 -10.55 -35.78
N ARG A 358 36.63 -9.70 -34.73
CA ARG A 358 37.80 -8.88 -34.28
C ARG A 358 38.12 -7.72 -35.26
N THR A 359 38.37 -6.47 -34.88
CA THR A 359 38.92 -5.88 -33.65
C THR A 359 38.75 -4.36 -33.71
N LYS A 360 38.74 -3.74 -32.52
CA LYS A 360 39.19 -2.38 -32.12
C LYS A 360 39.73 -1.42 -33.20
N GLY A 361 39.35 -0.14 -33.07
CA GLY A 361 40.09 1.00 -33.59
C GLY A 361 39.50 2.33 -33.12
N ASP A 362 40.22 2.99 -32.22
CA ASP A 362 39.86 4.22 -31.51
C ASP A 362 39.81 5.50 -32.39
N SER A 363 38.83 6.34 -32.05
CA SER A 363 38.97 7.78 -31.79
C SER A 363 39.14 8.83 -32.92
N LYS A 364 38.47 9.96 -32.64
CA LYS A 364 38.72 11.38 -33.01
C LYS A 364 37.96 12.01 -34.18
N SER A 365 36.93 12.77 -33.78
CA SER A 365 36.68 14.20 -34.07
C SER A 365 36.95 14.75 -35.48
N SER A 366 35.91 15.30 -36.12
CA SER A 366 36.00 16.57 -36.84
C SER A 366 34.60 17.14 -37.17
N LYS A 367 34.57 18.46 -37.35
CA LYS A 367 33.45 19.40 -37.37
C LYS A 367 32.80 19.59 -38.76
N ARG A 368 31.60 20.20 -38.73
CA ARG A 368 30.90 20.98 -39.80
C ARG A 368 30.47 20.13 -41.02
N SER A 369 29.26 20.22 -41.57
CA SER A 369 28.56 21.44 -42.00
C SER A 369 27.12 21.13 -42.46
N ARG A 370 26.26 22.11 -42.20
CA ARG A 370 24.95 22.46 -42.79
C ARG A 370 24.75 22.00 -44.25
N TYR A 371 23.61 21.35 -44.53
CA TYR A 371 22.87 21.48 -45.79
C TYR A 371 21.37 21.55 -45.48
N GLN A 372 20.76 22.69 -45.81
CA GLN A 372 19.32 22.88 -45.86
C GLN A 372 18.80 22.34 -47.21
N SER A 373 17.71 21.59 -47.17
CA SER A 373 16.76 21.53 -48.28
C SER A 373 15.33 21.46 -47.70
N LYS A 374 14.54 22.47 -48.03
CA LYS A 374 13.09 22.52 -47.83
C LYS A 374 12.42 21.39 -48.61
N PRO A 375 11.21 20.97 -48.20
CA PRO A 375 10.19 20.63 -49.18
C PRO A 375 8.92 21.47 -49.04
N LYS A 376 8.22 21.50 -50.17
CA LYS A 376 7.07 22.31 -50.55
C LYS A 376 5.77 21.73 -49.96
N ASN A 377 4.82 22.61 -49.67
CA ASN A 377 3.38 22.28 -49.68
C ASN A 377 2.94 22.20 -51.17
N PRO A 378 1.92 21.41 -51.59
CA PRO A 378 0.55 21.70 -51.14
C PRO A 378 -0.47 20.52 -51.13
N GLN A 379 -1.65 20.86 -50.57
CA GLN A 379 -3.01 20.33 -50.79
C GLN A 379 -3.57 19.28 -49.81
N THR A 380 -4.20 19.82 -48.76
CA THR A 380 -5.63 19.69 -48.45
C THR A 380 -6.30 18.34 -48.74
N GLY A 381 -6.24 17.45 -47.74
CA GLY A 381 -7.29 16.47 -47.47
C GLY A 381 -7.74 16.70 -46.03
N ALA A 382 -9.03 16.97 -45.82
CA ALA A 382 -9.60 17.18 -44.50
C ALA A 382 -9.38 15.93 -43.64
N VAL A 383 -8.57 16.07 -42.59
CA VAL A 383 -8.47 15.07 -41.53
C VAL A 383 -9.61 15.35 -40.58
N SER A 384 -10.52 14.38 -40.45
CA SER A 384 -11.53 14.34 -39.40
C SER A 384 -10.83 14.49 -38.05
N GLU A 385 -11.04 15.62 -37.39
CA GLU A 385 -10.85 15.72 -35.95
C GLU A 385 -11.84 14.77 -35.28
N ASP A 386 -11.44 13.53 -35.10
CA ASP A 386 -12.09 12.65 -34.11
C ASP A 386 -11.60 13.11 -32.74
N ALA A 387 -12.11 14.28 -32.34
CA ALA A 387 -12.06 14.77 -30.98
C ALA A 387 -12.76 13.72 -30.11
N ILE A 388 -11.98 13.05 -29.26
CA ILE A 388 -12.46 12.23 -28.17
C ILE A 388 -13.38 13.11 -27.32
N ARG A 389 -14.70 12.98 -27.51
CA ARG A 389 -15.69 13.50 -26.56
C ARG A 389 -15.74 12.55 -25.36
N LEU A 390 -14.72 12.64 -24.51
CA LEU A 390 -14.88 12.35 -23.09
C LEU A 390 -15.72 13.51 -22.55
N THR A 391 -16.87 13.21 -21.97
CA THR A 391 -17.66 14.21 -21.24
C THR A 391 -16.95 14.53 -19.93
N ASP A 392 -15.83 15.26 -20.02
CA ASP A 392 -15.02 15.74 -18.91
C ASP A 392 -15.67 16.98 -18.31
N ALA A 393 -16.38 16.82 -17.19
CA ALA A 393 -16.54 17.92 -16.25
C ALA A 393 -15.37 17.85 -15.25
N GLY A 394 -14.14 18.07 -15.72
CA GLY A 394 -12.93 17.89 -14.90
C GLY A 394 -11.63 18.38 -15.52
N CYS A 395 -10.53 18.20 -14.78
CA CYS A 395 -9.17 18.40 -15.24
C CYS A 395 -8.57 17.07 -15.65
N THR A 396 -8.03 17.01 -16.85
CA THR A 396 -7.39 15.82 -17.41
C THR A 396 -5.98 16.19 -17.86
N PHE A 397 -4.98 15.70 -17.12
CA PHE A 397 -3.57 15.98 -17.39
C PHE A 397 -2.88 14.78 -18.01
N ASP A 398 -2.54 14.88 -19.29
CA ASP A 398 -1.66 13.92 -19.96
C ASP A 398 -0.19 14.22 -19.60
N LEU A 399 0.40 13.36 -18.77
CA LEU A 399 1.77 13.54 -18.29
C LEU A 399 2.83 13.35 -19.39
N ARG A 400 2.48 12.77 -20.54
CA ARG A 400 3.42 12.66 -21.67
C ARG A 400 3.61 13.99 -22.38
N SER A 401 2.53 14.75 -22.57
CA SER A 401 2.53 15.99 -23.35
C SER A 401 2.62 17.26 -22.50
N SER A 402 2.16 17.20 -21.25
CA SER A 402 2.01 18.37 -20.39
C SER A 402 2.90 18.38 -19.15
N SER A 403 3.66 17.32 -18.88
CA SER A 403 4.46 17.26 -17.64
C SER A 403 5.64 18.25 -17.65
N PRO A 404 5.78 19.10 -16.62
CA PRO A 404 6.93 19.98 -16.51
C PRO A 404 8.20 19.20 -16.13
N GLN A 405 9.38 19.80 -16.29
CA GLN A 405 10.67 19.14 -15.99
C GLN A 405 10.78 18.59 -14.56
N TYR A 406 10.21 19.29 -13.58
CA TYR A 406 10.12 18.85 -12.18
C TYR A 406 8.65 18.91 -11.78
N PRO A 407 7.89 17.81 -11.98
CA PRO A 407 6.47 17.77 -11.64
C PRO A 407 6.24 18.00 -10.15
N PRO A 408 5.20 18.77 -9.77
CA PRO A 408 4.78 18.85 -8.38
C PRO A 408 4.07 17.56 -7.98
N HIS A 409 3.94 17.33 -6.68
CA HIS A 409 2.97 16.38 -6.15
C HIS A 409 1.60 17.07 -6.11
N LEU A 410 0.59 16.45 -6.72
CA LEU A 410 -0.80 16.83 -6.53
C LEU A 410 -1.33 16.01 -5.36
N ILE A 411 -1.87 16.67 -4.34
CA ILE A 411 -2.19 16.05 -3.05
C ILE A 411 -3.66 16.27 -2.76
N ASP A 412 -4.38 15.18 -2.46
CA ASP A 412 -5.81 15.23 -2.12
C ASP A 412 -6.07 15.74 -0.68
N GLU A 413 -7.34 15.87 -0.31
CA GLU A 413 -7.76 16.31 1.03
C GLU A 413 -7.34 15.36 2.16
N ASN A 414 -7.01 14.10 1.83
CA ASN A 414 -6.58 13.07 2.77
C ASN A 414 -5.03 13.00 2.88
N ASN A 415 -4.33 13.94 2.26
CA ASN A 415 -2.87 14.00 2.17
C ASN A 415 -2.25 12.85 1.35
N ASN A 416 -2.99 12.25 0.43
CA ASN A 416 -2.45 11.26 -0.50
C ASN A 416 -1.96 11.96 -1.77
N ILE A 417 -0.83 11.52 -2.30
CA ILE A 417 -0.36 11.92 -3.62
C ILE A 417 -1.27 11.27 -4.66
N ILE A 418 -1.91 12.08 -5.49
CA ILE A 418 -2.77 11.66 -6.59
C ILE A 418 -1.88 11.05 -7.67
N GLN A 419 -2.02 9.74 -7.89
CA GLN A 419 -1.24 8.99 -8.85
C GLN A 419 -1.92 8.98 -10.22
N PRO A 420 -1.17 9.00 -11.34
CA PRO A 420 -1.75 8.79 -12.66
C PRO A 420 -2.28 7.36 -12.83
N ILE A 421 -3.18 7.21 -13.79
CA ILE A 421 -3.65 5.93 -14.30
C ILE A 421 -3.26 5.78 -15.77
N LEU A 422 -3.07 4.55 -16.23
CA LEU A 422 -2.68 4.27 -17.61
C LEU A 422 -3.93 4.13 -18.50
N HIS A 423 -4.14 5.07 -19.40
CA HIS A 423 -5.14 4.98 -20.46
C HIS A 423 -4.45 4.65 -21.78
N GLY A 424 -4.51 3.38 -22.19
CA GLY A 424 -3.76 2.86 -23.33
C GLY A 424 -2.26 2.90 -23.07
N LYS A 425 -1.55 3.89 -23.64
CA LYS A 425 -0.11 4.13 -23.40
C LYS A 425 0.16 5.49 -22.74
N THR A 426 -0.89 6.17 -22.32
CA THR A 426 -0.83 7.55 -21.83
C THR A 426 -1.07 7.55 -20.33
N ARG A 427 -0.21 8.26 -19.60
CA ARG A 427 -0.32 8.44 -18.14
C ARG A 427 -1.18 9.67 -17.88
N ILE A 428 -2.34 9.48 -17.26
CA ILE A 428 -3.35 10.53 -17.09
C ILE A 428 -3.65 10.73 -15.61
N ILE A 429 -3.69 11.99 -15.17
CA ILE A 429 -4.32 12.39 -13.90
C ILE A 429 -5.67 13.02 -14.23
N THR A 430 -6.72 12.61 -13.53
CA THR A 430 -8.05 13.19 -13.67
C THR A 430 -8.54 13.72 -12.32
N LEU A 431 -9.09 14.93 -12.32
CA LEU A 431 -9.71 15.60 -11.17
C LEU A 431 -11.11 16.07 -11.57
N ASN A 432 -12.05 16.11 -10.64
CA ASN A 432 -13.38 16.65 -10.88
C ASN A 432 -13.35 18.19 -10.91
N VAL A 433 -14.28 18.83 -11.63
CA VAL A 433 -14.47 20.28 -11.53
C VAL A 433 -14.74 20.67 -10.08
N ASP A 434 -14.13 21.78 -9.66
CA ASP A 434 -14.17 22.33 -8.31
C ASP A 434 -13.49 21.45 -7.24
N GLU A 435 -12.85 20.34 -7.63
CA GLU A 435 -12.04 19.54 -6.73
C GLU A 435 -10.86 20.37 -6.20
N GLN A 436 -10.75 20.42 -4.86
CA GLN A 436 -9.68 21.13 -4.18
C GLN A 436 -8.53 20.18 -3.91
N ILE A 437 -7.33 20.60 -4.30
CA ILE A 437 -6.10 19.85 -4.09
C ILE A 437 -4.99 20.79 -3.62
N THR A 438 -3.90 20.22 -3.13
CA THR A 438 -2.66 20.94 -2.87
C THR A 438 -1.61 20.61 -3.93
N VAL A 439 -1.04 21.64 -4.55
CA VAL A 439 0.13 21.52 -5.44
C VAL A 439 1.39 21.72 -4.58
N GLY A 440 2.09 20.62 -4.30
CA GLY A 440 3.25 20.57 -3.42
C GLY A 440 4.58 20.40 -4.17
N CYS A 441 5.52 21.31 -3.90
CA CYS A 441 6.93 21.17 -4.25
C CYS A 441 7.73 20.80 -2.99
N LEU A 442 7.62 19.54 -2.58
CA LEU A 442 8.02 19.08 -1.25
C LEU A 442 9.55 18.94 -1.09
N GLY A 443 10.00 19.11 0.15
CA GLY A 443 11.40 18.97 0.55
C GLY A 443 12.29 20.18 0.26
N ASN A 444 13.60 20.01 0.45
CA ASN A 444 14.60 21.05 0.23
C ASN A 444 15.20 20.94 -1.17
N ARG A 445 15.72 22.07 -1.66
CA ARG A 445 16.39 22.12 -2.95
C ARG A 445 17.72 21.38 -2.92
N HIS A 446 17.98 20.56 -3.93
CA HIS A 446 19.26 19.87 -4.07
C HIS A 446 20.43 20.85 -4.30
N ASP A 447 20.21 21.93 -5.06
CA ASP A 447 21.24 22.94 -5.34
C ASP A 447 21.42 23.96 -4.21
N LYS A 448 20.43 24.08 -3.31
CA LYS A 448 20.46 24.94 -2.12
C LYS A 448 19.80 24.22 -0.92
N PRO A 449 20.51 23.32 -0.22
CA PRO A 449 19.93 22.45 0.80
C PRO A 449 19.26 23.13 1.99
N MET A 450 19.55 24.42 2.22
CA MET A 450 18.91 25.23 3.28
C MET A 450 17.66 25.99 2.80
N SER A 451 17.21 25.78 1.56
CA SER A 451 16.05 26.45 0.99
C SER A 451 15.00 25.44 0.58
N ASN A 452 13.74 25.74 0.89
CA ASN A 452 12.61 24.91 0.48
C ASN A 452 12.50 24.85 -1.04
N ASN A 453 12.07 23.69 -1.56
CA ASN A 453 11.63 23.57 -2.93
C ASN A 453 10.29 24.30 -3.09
N THR A 454 10.11 24.98 -4.23
CA THR A 454 8.96 25.88 -4.44
C THR A 454 8.43 25.75 -5.85
N LEU A 455 7.13 26.02 -6.01
CA LEU A 455 6.49 26.14 -7.30
C LEU A 455 7.04 27.38 -8.02
N LYS A 456 7.51 27.24 -9.27
CA LYS A 456 8.11 28.36 -10.03
C LYS A 456 7.14 29.54 -10.21
N ALA A 457 5.85 29.24 -10.34
CA ALA A 457 4.81 30.25 -10.61
C ALA A 457 4.52 31.16 -9.40
N THR A 458 4.62 30.64 -8.17
CA THR A 458 4.18 31.35 -6.95
C THR A 458 5.32 31.61 -5.96
N GLY A 459 6.43 30.89 -6.06
CA GLY A 459 7.52 30.92 -5.09
C GLY A 459 7.16 30.28 -3.74
N GLN A 460 6.05 29.53 -3.66
CA GLN A 460 5.60 28.85 -2.45
C GLN A 460 5.76 27.34 -2.57
N GLN A 461 6.02 26.68 -1.43
CA GLN A 461 6.18 25.23 -1.35
C GLN A 461 4.85 24.49 -1.54
N LEU A 462 3.81 24.96 -0.86
CA LEU A 462 2.46 24.40 -0.93
C LEU A 462 1.51 25.45 -1.47
N ASN A 463 0.66 25.05 -2.42
CA ASN A 463 -0.26 25.95 -3.08
C ASN A 463 -1.63 25.27 -3.15
N GLY A 464 -2.63 25.86 -2.50
CA GLY A 464 -4.01 25.43 -2.68
C GLY A 464 -4.45 25.67 -4.13
N ALA A 465 -5.09 24.67 -4.73
CA ALA A 465 -5.50 24.71 -6.12
C ALA A 465 -6.89 24.10 -6.29
N ILE A 466 -7.64 24.62 -7.26
CA ILE A 466 -8.98 24.13 -7.59
C ILE A 466 -9.01 23.76 -9.07
N CYS A 467 -9.48 22.56 -9.38
CA CYS A 467 -9.69 22.16 -10.75
C CYS A 467 -10.82 22.97 -11.41
N THR A 468 -10.60 23.47 -12.62
CA THR A 468 -11.60 24.23 -13.39
C THR A 468 -12.18 23.41 -14.54
N ILE A 469 -13.30 23.87 -15.11
CA ILE A 469 -13.93 23.27 -16.30
C ILE A 469 -13.06 23.33 -17.56
N ASN A 470 -12.02 24.17 -17.58
CA ASN A 470 -11.12 24.30 -18.72
C ASN A 470 -9.93 23.33 -18.65
N SER A 471 -9.98 22.35 -17.75
CA SER A 471 -8.87 21.43 -17.49
C SER A 471 -7.56 22.12 -17.09
N THR A 472 -7.69 23.11 -16.21
CA THR A 472 -6.58 23.87 -15.61
C THR A 472 -6.75 23.90 -14.09
N LEU A 473 -5.68 24.24 -13.37
CA LEU A 473 -5.74 24.50 -11.94
C LEU A 473 -5.74 25.99 -11.67
N ARG A 474 -6.76 26.46 -10.95
CA ARG A 474 -6.76 27.80 -10.38
C ARG A 474 -5.95 27.80 -9.09
N VAL A 475 -4.77 28.42 -9.13
CA VAL A 475 -3.85 28.59 -8.01
C VAL A 475 -3.82 30.08 -7.64
N ASN A 476 -4.29 30.41 -6.44
CA ASN A 476 -4.59 31.80 -6.05
C ASN A 476 -5.57 32.45 -7.07
N GLU A 477 -5.17 33.55 -7.71
CA GLU A 477 -5.94 34.26 -8.75
C GLU A 477 -5.58 33.82 -10.18
N ALA A 478 -4.57 32.96 -10.35
CA ALA A 478 -4.08 32.55 -11.65
C ALA A 478 -4.62 31.18 -12.08
N GLU A 479 -5.00 31.06 -13.33
CA GLU A 479 -5.39 29.79 -13.96
C GLU A 479 -4.19 29.20 -14.71
N LEU A 480 -3.68 28.06 -14.25
CA LEU A 480 -2.44 27.46 -14.73
C LEU A 480 -2.72 26.08 -15.33
N SER A 481 -2.18 25.84 -16.52
CA SER A 481 -2.10 24.48 -17.08
C SER A 481 -1.08 23.64 -16.30
N TYR A 482 -1.19 22.31 -16.39
CA TYR A 482 -0.25 21.40 -15.70
C TYR A 482 1.22 21.66 -16.06
N SER A 483 1.51 22.02 -17.32
CA SER A 483 2.86 22.36 -17.80
C SER A 483 3.48 23.59 -17.13
N GLN A 484 2.66 24.46 -16.55
CA GLN A 484 3.10 25.67 -15.85
C GLN A 484 3.32 25.43 -14.35
N LEU A 485 2.98 24.25 -13.82
CA LEU A 485 3.08 23.92 -12.41
C LEU A 485 4.44 23.34 -12.00
N GLY A 486 5.51 23.61 -12.75
CA GLY A 486 6.83 23.05 -12.47
C GLY A 486 7.47 23.56 -11.17
N CYS A 487 8.04 22.65 -10.38
CA CYS A 487 8.86 22.97 -9.22
C CYS A 487 10.25 23.49 -9.63
N THR A 488 10.94 24.14 -8.68
CA THR A 488 12.33 24.58 -8.84
C THR A 488 13.31 23.40 -8.96
N ASN A 489 13.08 22.33 -8.20
CA ASN A 489 13.84 21.09 -8.19
C ASN A 489 12.87 19.90 -8.07
N GLN A 490 13.37 18.68 -8.27
CA GLN A 490 12.64 17.46 -7.97
C GLN A 490 12.19 17.43 -6.50
N ASN A 491 10.98 16.92 -6.24
CA ASN A 491 10.50 16.71 -4.86
C ASN A 491 11.48 15.84 -4.09
N LYS A 492 11.85 16.28 -2.87
CA LYS A 492 12.88 15.63 -2.07
C LYS A 492 12.29 15.03 -0.80
N GLU A 493 12.46 13.73 -0.68
CA GLU A 493 12.07 12.93 0.48
C GLU A 493 12.92 13.28 1.72
N ILE A 494 12.35 12.98 2.90
CA ILE A 494 13.03 12.98 4.18
C ILE A 494 12.99 11.57 4.80
N LEU A 495 13.92 11.31 5.71
CA LEU A 495 13.97 10.10 6.52
C LEU A 495 13.64 10.47 7.96
N LYS A 496 12.57 9.88 8.49
CA LYS A 496 12.10 10.13 9.85
C LYS A 496 12.19 8.86 10.68
N GLU A 497 13.00 8.88 11.72
CA GLU A 497 13.05 7.77 12.67
C GLU A 497 11.81 7.77 13.58
N GLU A 498 11.16 6.62 13.71
CA GLU A 498 9.91 6.47 14.44
C GLU A 498 9.93 5.21 15.32
N GLY A 499 10.78 5.24 16.34
CA GLY A 499 10.89 4.17 17.32
C GLY A 499 11.73 2.97 16.86
N THR A 500 11.49 1.83 17.49
CA THR A 500 12.22 0.58 17.25
C THR A 500 11.35 -0.45 16.54
N CYS A 501 11.99 -1.38 15.84
CA CYS A 501 11.36 -2.50 15.14
C CYS A 501 12.18 -3.78 15.36
N ALA A 502 11.69 -4.91 14.84
CA ALA A 502 12.34 -6.23 14.98
C ALA A 502 12.73 -6.57 16.44
N ASP A 503 11.77 -6.38 17.35
CA ASP A 503 11.91 -6.63 18.80
C ASP A 503 13.01 -5.78 19.46
N GLY A 504 13.13 -4.52 19.02
CA GLY A 504 14.11 -3.58 19.58
C GLY A 504 15.50 -3.65 18.95
N ARG A 505 15.73 -4.58 18.00
CA ARG A 505 17.04 -4.73 17.33
C ARG A 505 17.24 -3.74 16.19
N GLY A 506 16.15 -3.25 15.60
CA GLY A 506 16.20 -2.29 14.50
C GLY A 506 15.62 -0.92 14.89
N VAL A 507 15.98 0.09 14.10
CA VAL A 507 15.30 1.38 14.07
C VAL A 507 14.31 1.40 12.92
N LEU A 508 13.08 1.86 13.18
CA LEU A 508 12.09 2.08 12.15
C LEU A 508 12.32 3.46 11.52
N VAL A 509 12.56 3.51 10.22
CA VAL A 509 12.78 4.75 9.46
C VAL A 509 11.69 4.87 8.40
N ARG A 510 10.90 5.93 8.50
CA ARG A 510 9.84 6.27 7.54
C ARG A 510 10.41 7.18 6.47
N VAL A 511 10.29 6.78 5.21
CA VAL A 511 10.73 7.55 4.06
C VAL A 511 9.50 8.16 3.41
N GLY A 512 9.53 9.46 3.13
CA GLY A 512 8.36 10.19 2.62
C GLY A 512 8.58 11.69 2.59
N TRP A 513 7.52 12.48 2.66
CA TRP A 513 7.60 13.94 2.57
C TRP A 513 6.87 14.63 3.73
N ASN A 514 7.45 15.73 4.19
CA ASN A 514 6.73 16.64 5.07
C ASN A 514 5.71 17.45 4.25
N LEU A 515 4.49 17.51 4.77
CA LEU A 515 3.40 18.36 4.29
C LEU A 515 2.92 19.20 5.48
N ASP A 516 3.52 20.38 5.67
CA ASP A 516 3.34 21.20 6.88
C ASP A 516 3.57 20.40 8.18
N SER A 517 2.53 20.24 9.00
CA SER A 517 2.55 19.44 10.23
C SER A 517 2.30 17.94 10.00
N ASN A 518 1.89 17.56 8.79
CA ASN A 518 1.62 16.20 8.39
C ASN A 518 2.83 15.57 7.70
N PHE A 519 2.78 14.24 7.55
CA PHE A 519 3.80 13.46 6.86
C PHE A 519 3.12 12.51 5.89
N ILE A 520 3.55 12.55 4.62
CA ILE A 520 3.10 11.62 3.58
C ILE A 520 4.12 10.47 3.51
N PRO A 521 3.80 9.28 4.05
CA PRO A 521 4.71 8.13 3.98
C PRO A 521 4.76 7.56 2.56
N LEU A 522 5.94 7.13 2.14
CA LEU A 522 6.16 6.38 0.90
C LEU A 522 6.41 4.90 1.20
N TYR A 523 7.39 4.63 2.06
CA TYR A 523 7.70 3.31 2.58
C TYR A 523 8.38 3.42 3.94
N ASP A 524 8.26 2.38 4.73
CA ASP A 524 8.94 2.25 6.02
C ASP A 524 10.06 1.21 5.90
N THR A 525 11.18 1.40 6.60
CA THR A 525 12.28 0.44 6.66
C THR A 525 12.68 0.13 8.10
N CYS A 526 13.05 -1.11 8.38
CA CYS A 526 13.56 -1.55 9.67
C CYS A 526 15.03 -1.92 9.54
N HIS A 527 15.92 -1.09 10.08
CA HIS A 527 17.36 -1.19 9.86
C HIS A 527 18.15 -1.45 11.15
N ASP A 528 19.11 -2.37 11.12
CA ASP A 528 20.01 -2.68 12.23
C ASP A 528 21.22 -1.74 12.22
N ARG A 529 21.38 -0.91 13.24
CA ARG A 529 22.53 0.02 13.35
C ARG A 529 23.85 -0.64 13.73
N ILE A 530 23.81 -1.89 14.18
CA ILE A 530 24.97 -2.64 14.67
C ILE A 530 25.52 -3.50 13.53
N THR A 531 24.66 -4.32 12.92
CA THR A 531 25.07 -5.22 11.84
C THR A 531 24.85 -4.63 10.45
N LEU A 532 24.39 -3.37 10.36
CA LEU A 532 24.12 -2.58 9.15
C LEU A 532 23.30 -3.32 8.07
N GLY A 533 22.57 -4.36 8.48
CA GLY A 533 21.62 -5.09 7.66
C GLY A 533 20.22 -4.50 7.81
N THR A 534 19.39 -4.69 6.80
CA THR A 534 17.97 -4.29 6.86
C THR A 534 17.10 -5.52 7.07
N PHE A 535 16.28 -5.49 8.12
CA PHE A 535 15.34 -6.56 8.45
C PHE A 535 14.21 -6.62 7.43
N TYR A 536 13.55 -5.50 7.15
CA TYR A 536 12.49 -5.40 6.14
C TYR A 536 12.27 -3.96 5.67
N SER A 537 11.60 -3.79 4.54
CA SER A 537 10.92 -2.56 4.14
C SER A 537 9.47 -2.86 3.77
N ALA A 538 8.59 -1.90 3.99
CA ALA A 538 7.14 -2.06 3.88
C ALA A 538 6.53 -0.89 3.09
N HIS A 539 5.73 -1.18 2.07
CA HIS A 539 5.15 -0.19 1.16
C HIS A 539 3.86 -0.70 0.50
N ASN A 540 3.15 0.20 -0.16
CA ASN A 540 1.96 -0.15 -0.95
C ASN A 540 2.28 -0.20 -2.44
N ILE A 541 1.77 -1.22 -3.13
CA ILE A 541 1.58 -1.20 -4.58
C ILE A 541 0.15 -0.75 -4.85
N ILE A 542 -0.02 0.32 -5.63
CA ILE A 542 -1.33 0.87 -5.99
C ILE A 542 -1.74 0.28 -7.34
N GLY A 543 -2.67 -0.68 -7.34
CA GLY A 543 -2.98 -1.53 -8.50
C GLY A 543 -3.36 -0.74 -9.75
N ARG A 544 -4.30 0.20 -9.63
CA ARG A 544 -4.72 1.12 -10.71
C ARG A 544 -3.60 1.96 -11.34
N SER A 545 -2.51 2.19 -10.61
CA SER A 545 -1.49 3.18 -10.98
C SER A 545 -0.12 2.59 -11.28
N VAL A 546 0.18 1.37 -10.81
CA VAL A 546 1.55 0.80 -10.90
C VAL A 546 2.07 0.64 -12.33
N ASP A 547 1.19 0.42 -13.31
CA ASP A 547 1.55 0.38 -14.74
C ASP A 547 1.75 1.78 -15.36
N ALA A 548 1.37 2.85 -14.64
CA ALA A 548 1.53 4.24 -15.06
C ALA A 548 2.83 4.87 -14.52
N ASP A 549 3.83 4.06 -14.18
CA ASP A 549 5.10 4.54 -13.65
C ASP A 549 5.96 5.30 -14.67
N ASP A 550 6.81 6.20 -14.18
CA ASP A 550 7.69 7.00 -15.02
C ASP A 550 8.89 6.18 -15.49
N LYS A 551 8.80 5.64 -16.71
CA LYS A 551 9.91 4.92 -17.35
C LYS A 551 11.04 5.83 -17.86
N SER A 552 10.88 7.16 -17.82
CA SER A 552 11.83 8.13 -18.35
C SER A 552 12.77 8.72 -17.29
N ASN A 553 12.47 8.48 -16.01
CA ASN A 553 13.27 8.98 -14.91
C ASN A 553 14.71 8.44 -14.94
N THR A 554 15.69 9.30 -14.66
CA THR A 554 17.09 8.89 -14.56
C THR A 554 17.40 8.47 -13.12
N ARG A 555 17.64 7.17 -12.95
CA ARG A 555 17.90 6.57 -11.63
C ARG A 555 19.09 7.21 -10.90
N PRO A 556 18.94 7.66 -9.65
CA PRO A 556 20.01 8.28 -8.89
C PRO A 556 21.00 7.24 -8.35
N SER A 557 22.11 7.73 -7.78
CA SER A 557 23.01 6.88 -6.99
C SER A 557 22.42 6.58 -5.61
N PHE A 558 22.78 5.41 -5.08
CA PHE A 558 22.43 5.01 -3.72
C PHE A 558 23.10 5.90 -2.66
N ARG A 559 22.40 6.11 -1.54
CA ARG A 559 22.80 7.03 -0.46
C ARG A 559 22.85 6.31 0.89
N GLU A 560 23.88 6.57 1.70
CA GLU A 560 24.03 6.00 3.05
C GLU A 560 23.18 6.71 4.11
N ALA A 561 22.88 7.99 3.91
CA ALA A 561 22.04 8.82 4.79
C ALA A 561 22.42 8.80 6.29
N GLY A 562 23.70 8.56 6.62
CA GLY A 562 24.18 8.51 8.00
C GLY A 562 23.97 7.18 8.73
N TYR A 563 23.40 6.17 8.08
CA TYR A 563 23.16 4.85 8.69
C TYR A 563 24.35 3.89 8.60
N TYR A 564 25.39 4.26 7.84
CA TYR A 564 26.60 3.44 7.62
C TYR A 564 27.87 4.20 8.05
N PRO A 565 28.03 4.52 9.36
CA PRO A 565 29.11 5.37 9.82
C PRO A 565 30.48 4.75 9.57
N GLY A 566 31.34 5.49 8.87
CA GLY A 566 32.73 5.08 8.61
C GLY A 566 32.89 3.99 7.54
N LEU A 567 31.84 3.69 6.77
CA LEU A 567 31.87 2.71 5.70
C LEU A 567 31.47 3.35 4.35
N ASP A 568 32.24 3.07 3.31
CA ASP A 568 31.87 3.37 1.92
C ASP A 568 31.14 2.15 1.35
N VAL A 569 29.81 2.17 1.42
CA VAL A 569 28.99 1.02 1.01
C VAL A 569 29.03 0.86 -0.51
N ASN A 570 29.11 1.97 -1.26
CA ASN A 570 29.24 1.94 -2.71
C ASN A 570 30.53 1.22 -3.14
N ALA A 571 31.66 1.52 -2.50
CA ALA A 571 32.92 0.83 -2.74
C ALA A 571 32.87 -0.64 -2.34
N ALA A 572 32.15 -1.00 -1.27
CA ALA A 572 31.96 -2.39 -0.85
C ALA A 572 31.22 -3.23 -1.92
N PHE A 573 30.25 -2.64 -2.61
CA PHE A 573 29.63 -3.25 -3.79
C PHE A 573 30.53 -3.27 -5.03
N GLY A 574 31.67 -2.59 -5.02
CA GLY A 574 32.66 -2.70 -6.07
C GLY A 574 33.11 -4.14 -6.25
N GLN A 575 33.03 -4.66 -7.46
CA GLN A 575 33.36 -6.06 -7.77
C GLN A 575 34.78 -6.48 -7.36
N ALA A 576 35.75 -5.56 -7.41
CA ALA A 576 37.09 -5.79 -6.90
C ALA A 576 37.11 -6.01 -5.37
N GLN A 577 36.28 -5.26 -4.63
CA GLN A 577 36.16 -5.39 -3.19
C GLN A 577 35.40 -6.66 -2.79
N GLN A 578 34.37 -7.03 -3.55
CA GLN A 578 33.67 -8.30 -3.36
C GLN A 578 34.62 -9.49 -3.56
N ASN A 579 35.44 -9.48 -4.62
CA ASN A 579 36.41 -10.55 -4.88
C ASN A 579 37.41 -10.70 -3.71
N LYS A 580 37.92 -9.59 -3.17
CA LYS A 580 38.79 -9.60 -1.98
C LYS A 580 38.09 -10.20 -0.75
N THR A 581 36.86 -9.77 -0.50
CA THR A 581 36.10 -10.19 0.69
C THR A 581 35.72 -11.67 0.61
N ILE A 582 35.31 -12.15 -0.57
CA ILE A 582 35.06 -13.58 -0.82
C ILE A 582 36.35 -14.38 -0.68
N THR A 583 37.47 -13.93 -1.27
CA THR A 583 38.78 -14.60 -1.16
C THR A 583 39.22 -14.73 0.29
N ARG A 584 39.02 -13.68 1.08
CA ARG A 584 39.30 -13.73 2.52
C ARG A 584 38.44 -14.76 3.24
N ALA A 585 37.14 -14.81 2.94
CA ALA A 585 36.23 -15.76 3.56
C ALA A 585 36.57 -17.21 3.20
N VAL A 586 36.86 -17.50 1.93
CA VAL A 586 37.07 -18.89 1.46
C VAL A 586 38.54 -19.33 1.52
N GLY A 587 39.50 -18.41 1.71
CA GLY A 587 40.93 -18.72 1.86
C GLY A 587 41.67 -19.08 0.56
N SER A 588 41.08 -18.89 -0.63
CA SER A 588 41.76 -19.17 -1.91
C SER A 588 41.21 -18.39 -3.09
N GLU A 589 42.10 -17.77 -3.86
CA GLU A 589 41.76 -17.09 -5.12
C GLU A 589 41.20 -18.06 -6.17
N THR A 590 41.70 -19.29 -6.21
CA THR A 590 41.20 -20.33 -7.13
C THR A 590 39.77 -20.72 -6.79
N LEU A 591 39.46 -20.83 -5.49
CA LEU A 591 38.10 -21.11 -5.03
C LEU A 591 37.18 -19.91 -5.24
N THR A 592 37.65 -18.68 -5.00
CA THR A 592 36.93 -17.45 -5.32
C THR A 592 36.47 -17.41 -6.76
N ALA A 593 37.30 -17.83 -7.73
CA ALA A 593 36.92 -17.84 -9.14
C ALA A 593 35.72 -18.77 -9.47
N LYS A 594 35.39 -19.72 -8.58
CA LYS A 594 34.17 -20.55 -8.69
C LYS A 594 32.93 -19.82 -8.19
N TYR A 595 33.05 -19.06 -7.11
CA TYR A 595 31.94 -18.32 -6.50
C TYR A 595 31.70 -16.97 -7.16
N PHE A 596 32.75 -16.21 -7.45
CA PHE A 596 32.67 -14.90 -8.06
C PHE A 596 32.95 -14.97 -9.57
N ASN A 597 31.94 -14.69 -10.39
CA ASN A 597 32.04 -14.72 -11.85
C ASN A 597 31.10 -13.73 -12.51
N GLN A 598 31.66 -12.61 -12.98
CA GLN A 598 30.91 -11.53 -13.63
C GLN A 598 30.10 -12.00 -14.85
N LYS A 599 30.66 -12.88 -15.69
CA LYS A 599 30.00 -13.37 -16.91
C LYS A 599 28.80 -14.26 -16.62
N LYS A 600 28.77 -14.88 -15.44
CA LYS A 600 27.65 -15.71 -14.98
C LYS A 600 26.69 -14.94 -14.07
N ASN A 601 26.84 -13.63 -13.94
CA ASN A 601 26.09 -12.82 -12.97
C ASN A 601 26.27 -13.30 -11.51
N HIS A 602 27.42 -13.92 -11.21
CA HIS A 602 27.78 -14.27 -9.84
C HIS A 602 28.60 -13.14 -9.22
N PHE A 603 27.91 -12.06 -8.89
CA PHE A 603 28.40 -10.95 -8.08
C PHE A 603 27.21 -10.39 -7.28
N LEU A 604 27.48 -9.71 -6.18
CA LEU A 604 26.46 -9.11 -5.34
C LEU A 604 26.02 -7.78 -5.94
N ALA A 605 24.72 -7.64 -6.14
CA ALA A 605 24.04 -6.44 -6.55
C ALA A 605 23.29 -5.82 -5.37
N ARG A 606 22.87 -4.58 -5.58
CA ARG A 606 22.09 -3.80 -4.62
C ARG A 606 20.61 -4.17 -4.78
N GLY A 607 20.17 -5.23 -4.09
CA GLY A 607 18.80 -5.75 -4.18
C GLY A 607 17.84 -4.93 -3.33
N HIS A 608 17.00 -4.11 -3.98
CA HIS A 608 15.99 -3.28 -3.29
C HIS A 608 15.00 -4.14 -2.51
N LEU A 609 14.50 -3.61 -1.39
CA LEU A 609 13.39 -4.22 -0.63
C LEU A 609 12.05 -3.60 -1.02
N ALA A 610 11.96 -2.27 -1.05
CA ALA A 610 10.91 -1.52 -1.75
C ALA A 610 11.47 -1.05 -3.13
N PRO A 611 11.18 -1.76 -4.23
CA PRO A 611 11.83 -1.51 -5.51
C PRO A 611 11.29 -0.27 -6.23
N ASP A 612 12.18 0.42 -6.94
CA ASP A 612 11.90 1.55 -7.86
C ASP A 612 10.64 1.34 -8.73
N GLY A 613 10.43 0.12 -9.25
CA GLY A 613 9.31 -0.19 -10.13
C GLY A 613 7.94 -0.29 -9.46
N ASP A 614 7.85 -0.22 -8.13
CA ASP A 614 6.59 -0.18 -7.39
C ASP A 614 6.07 1.25 -7.22
N PHE A 615 6.86 2.26 -7.63
CA PHE A 615 6.57 3.68 -7.45
C PHE A 615 6.44 4.43 -8.77
N ILE A 616 5.58 5.46 -8.78
CA ILE A 616 5.01 5.98 -10.02
C ILE A 616 5.70 7.24 -10.53
N ASP A 617 5.89 8.25 -9.69
CA ASP A 617 6.55 9.50 -10.05
C ASP A 617 8.05 9.46 -9.76
N ALA A 618 8.82 10.28 -10.47
CA ALA A 618 10.27 10.34 -10.35
C ALA A 618 10.76 10.61 -8.91
N GLY A 619 10.03 11.41 -8.11
CA GLY A 619 10.42 11.70 -6.72
C GLY A 619 10.29 10.47 -5.84
N SER A 620 9.18 9.75 -5.99
CA SER A 620 8.95 8.47 -5.29
C SER A 620 9.95 7.39 -5.70
N GLN A 621 10.27 7.28 -7.00
CA GLN A 621 11.30 6.35 -7.49
C GLN A 621 12.69 6.71 -6.95
N ASP A 622 13.08 7.99 -7.00
CA ASP A 622 14.37 8.45 -6.50
C ASP A 622 14.56 8.14 -5.01
N ALA A 623 13.47 8.20 -4.23
CA ALA A 623 13.46 7.92 -2.80
C ALA A 623 13.74 6.46 -2.44
N THR A 624 13.72 5.51 -3.39
CA THR A 624 14.06 4.10 -3.10
C THR A 624 15.56 3.85 -3.00
N TYR A 625 16.40 4.77 -3.50
CA TYR A 625 17.85 4.59 -3.64
C TYR A 625 18.62 4.95 -2.36
N TYR A 626 18.27 4.27 -1.27
CA TYR A 626 19.00 4.30 -0.01
C TYR A 626 19.53 2.91 0.34
N TYR A 627 20.75 2.85 0.90
CA TYR A 627 21.34 1.58 1.31
C TYR A 627 20.49 0.87 2.38
N LEU A 628 19.76 1.63 3.21
CA LEU A 628 18.82 1.06 4.18
C LEU A 628 17.61 0.35 3.54
N ASN A 629 17.27 0.61 2.28
CA ASN A 629 16.16 -0.03 1.55
C ASN A 629 16.67 -1.18 0.65
N MET A 630 17.75 -1.83 1.06
CA MET A 630 18.48 -2.75 0.19
C MET A 630 19.23 -3.79 1.03
N ALA A 631 19.47 -4.94 0.42
CA ALA A 631 20.44 -5.90 0.95
C ALA A 631 21.30 -6.51 -0.17
N PRO A 632 22.51 -7.04 0.14
CA PRO A 632 23.37 -7.68 -0.86
C PRO A 632 22.72 -8.94 -1.46
N GLN A 633 22.40 -8.89 -2.74
CA GLN A 633 21.72 -9.98 -3.44
C GLN A 633 22.57 -10.50 -4.59
N TRP A 634 22.70 -11.82 -4.77
CA TRP A 634 23.38 -12.34 -5.95
C TRP A 634 22.66 -11.89 -7.23
N GLN A 635 23.38 -11.35 -8.21
CA GLN A 635 22.79 -10.78 -9.41
C GLN A 635 21.99 -11.82 -10.22
N SER A 636 22.40 -13.09 -10.20
CA SER A 636 21.65 -14.19 -10.81
C SER A 636 20.29 -14.43 -10.14
N PHE A 637 20.15 -14.13 -8.85
CA PHE A 637 18.88 -14.17 -8.12
C PHE A 637 18.09 -12.87 -8.31
N ASN A 638 18.72 -11.71 -8.07
CA ASN A 638 18.13 -10.38 -8.23
C ASN A 638 17.50 -10.19 -9.62
N GLY A 639 18.29 -10.41 -10.69
CA GLY A 639 17.80 -10.34 -12.07
C GLY A 639 17.12 -11.63 -12.57
N GLY A 640 17.04 -12.65 -11.73
CA GLY A 640 16.44 -13.95 -12.03
C GLY A 640 15.03 -14.04 -11.44
N ASN A 641 14.82 -15.04 -10.59
CA ASN A 641 13.49 -15.31 -10.03
C ASN A 641 12.97 -14.17 -9.15
N TRP A 642 13.82 -13.39 -8.49
CA TRP A 642 13.35 -12.26 -7.68
C TRP A 642 12.65 -11.18 -8.53
N ASN A 643 13.26 -10.79 -9.64
CA ASN A 643 12.66 -9.83 -10.58
C ASN A 643 11.34 -10.35 -11.21
N VAL A 644 11.26 -11.66 -11.47
CA VAL A 644 10.00 -12.26 -11.98
C VAL A 644 8.91 -12.20 -10.92
N LEU A 645 9.22 -12.48 -9.65
CA LEU A 645 8.27 -12.32 -8.54
C LEU A 645 7.75 -10.89 -8.46
N GLU A 646 8.64 -9.90 -8.42
CA GLU A 646 8.26 -8.49 -8.31
C GLU A 646 7.39 -8.04 -9.49
N THR A 647 7.72 -8.49 -10.71
CA THR A 647 6.93 -8.20 -11.90
C THR A 647 5.55 -8.86 -11.86
N ALA A 648 5.48 -10.11 -11.39
CA ALA A 648 4.21 -10.82 -11.25
C ALA A 648 3.29 -10.16 -10.22
N VAL A 649 3.82 -9.74 -9.07
CA VAL A 649 3.02 -9.07 -8.03
C VAL A 649 2.43 -7.77 -8.55
N ARG A 650 3.22 -6.93 -9.24
CA ARG A 650 2.70 -5.71 -9.90
C ARG A 650 1.62 -6.05 -10.93
N HIS A 651 1.87 -7.04 -11.79
CA HIS A 651 0.90 -7.44 -12.80
C HIS A 651 -0.43 -7.92 -12.20
N ILE A 652 -0.40 -8.67 -11.10
CA ILE A 652 -1.60 -9.11 -10.40
C ILE A 652 -2.32 -7.91 -9.77
N ALA A 653 -1.57 -7.01 -9.13
CA ALA A 653 -2.12 -5.78 -8.56
C ALA A 653 -2.86 -4.96 -9.63
N THR A 654 -2.28 -4.78 -10.82
CA THR A 654 -2.93 -4.07 -11.93
C THR A 654 -4.13 -4.83 -12.48
N THR A 655 -3.95 -6.12 -12.79
CA THR A 655 -4.98 -6.92 -13.48
C THR A 655 -6.24 -7.07 -12.63
N ARG A 656 -6.08 -7.15 -11.30
CA ARG A 656 -7.19 -7.25 -10.36
C ARG A 656 -7.59 -5.89 -9.76
N ASP A 657 -6.82 -4.84 -10.05
CA ASP A 657 -6.90 -3.50 -9.45
C ASP A 657 -7.04 -3.60 -7.93
N LEU A 658 -5.97 -4.12 -7.32
CA LEU A 658 -5.81 -4.32 -5.89
C LEU A 658 -4.69 -3.41 -5.36
N ASP A 659 -4.96 -2.78 -4.23
CA ASP A 659 -3.92 -2.10 -3.46
C ASP A 659 -3.32 -3.10 -2.49
N LEU A 660 -2.06 -3.46 -2.70
CA LEU A 660 -1.37 -4.51 -1.95
C LEU A 660 -0.39 -3.89 -0.97
N MET A 661 -0.46 -4.33 0.30
CA MET A 661 0.55 -4.04 1.30
C MET A 661 1.68 -5.07 1.16
N ILE A 662 2.88 -4.60 0.82
CA ILE A 662 4.05 -5.44 0.59
C ILE A 662 5.02 -5.26 1.75
N HIS A 663 5.48 -6.37 2.32
CA HIS A 663 6.65 -6.38 3.20
C HIS A 663 7.74 -7.22 2.56
N THR A 664 8.91 -6.65 2.36
CA THR A 664 10.07 -7.35 1.81
C THR A 664 11.21 -7.30 2.81
N GLY A 665 11.78 -8.44 3.15
CA GLY A 665 12.85 -8.49 4.15
C GLY A 665 13.88 -9.56 3.91
N THR A 666 14.81 -9.64 4.86
CA THR A 666 15.94 -10.57 4.82
C THR A 666 16.03 -11.38 6.10
N PHE A 667 16.66 -12.56 6.03
CA PHE A 667 16.88 -13.39 7.22
C PHE A 667 18.11 -14.29 7.09
N GLY A 668 18.84 -14.43 8.20
CA GLY A 668 20.06 -15.24 8.31
C GLY A 668 21.23 -14.69 7.49
N THR A 669 22.43 -15.20 7.75
CA THR A 669 23.64 -14.88 6.97
C THR A 669 24.01 -16.09 6.13
N MET A 670 24.26 -15.91 4.83
CA MET A 670 24.67 -17.02 3.97
C MET A 670 26.10 -17.47 4.27
N THR A 671 26.42 -18.70 3.89
CA THR A 671 27.77 -19.25 3.99
C THR A 671 28.30 -19.75 2.65
N LEU A 672 29.62 -19.78 2.51
CA LEU A 672 30.33 -20.47 1.43
C LEU A 672 31.32 -21.48 2.01
N THR A 673 31.57 -22.56 1.29
CA THR A 673 32.59 -23.54 1.68
C THR A 673 33.99 -22.96 1.44
N ASP A 674 34.86 -23.03 2.44
CA ASP A 674 36.27 -22.63 2.34
C ASP A 674 37.16 -23.75 1.77
N VAL A 675 38.46 -23.45 1.61
CA VAL A 675 39.48 -24.41 1.15
C VAL A 675 39.60 -25.66 2.01
N ASN A 676 39.18 -25.60 3.27
CA ASN A 676 39.23 -26.71 4.22
C ASN A 676 37.91 -27.48 4.29
N GLY A 677 36.90 -27.09 3.51
CA GLY A 677 35.57 -27.70 3.53
C GLY A 677 34.62 -27.14 4.58
N ASN A 678 35.00 -26.10 5.34
CA ASN A 678 34.15 -25.51 6.37
C ASN A 678 33.24 -24.43 5.81
N GLN A 679 32.04 -24.28 6.38
CA GLN A 679 31.11 -23.20 6.03
C GLN A 679 31.54 -21.89 6.68
N GLN A 680 31.78 -20.85 5.88
CA GLN A 680 32.19 -19.52 6.34
C GLN A 680 31.10 -18.48 6.06
N PRO A 681 30.69 -17.67 7.07
CA PRO A 681 29.69 -16.64 6.87
C PRO A 681 30.22 -15.54 5.94
N LEU A 682 29.36 -15.05 5.07
CA LEU A 682 29.73 -14.05 4.08
C LEU A 682 29.17 -12.66 4.45
N TYR A 683 30.05 -11.68 4.41
CA TYR A 683 29.73 -10.27 4.63
C TYR A 683 30.16 -9.47 3.40
N LEU A 684 29.40 -8.43 3.05
CA LEU A 684 29.78 -7.51 1.98
C LEU A 684 30.95 -6.62 2.41
N ALA A 685 30.95 -6.20 3.68
CA ALA A 685 31.92 -5.28 4.25
C ALA A 685 32.40 -5.74 5.62
N LEU A 686 33.63 -5.33 5.94
CA LEU A 686 34.25 -5.52 7.24
C LEU A 686 34.56 -4.15 7.86
N ASP A 687 34.46 -4.04 9.19
CA ASP A 687 34.92 -2.85 9.90
C ASP A 687 36.46 -2.79 10.00
N LYS A 688 36.97 -1.75 10.66
CA LYS A 688 38.41 -1.54 10.88
C LYS A 688 39.06 -2.65 11.72
N ASN A 689 38.28 -3.37 12.52
CA ASN A 689 38.72 -4.48 13.36
C ASN A 689 38.57 -5.84 12.65
N ASN A 690 38.17 -5.84 11.38
CA ASN A 690 37.86 -7.02 10.57
C ASN A 690 36.61 -7.80 10.99
N ASN A 691 35.69 -7.20 11.74
CA ASN A 691 34.39 -7.79 12.01
C ASN A 691 33.48 -7.62 10.79
N GLY A 692 32.66 -8.63 10.50
CA GLY A 692 31.63 -8.53 9.47
C GLY A 692 30.51 -7.57 9.89
N VAL A 693 30.23 -6.55 9.07
CA VAL A 693 29.28 -5.48 9.42
C VAL A 693 28.20 -5.21 8.36
N ILE A 694 28.21 -5.89 7.22
CA ILE A 694 27.03 -5.95 6.34
C ILE A 694 26.85 -7.42 5.97
N PRO A 695 25.94 -8.17 6.60
CA PRO A 695 25.72 -9.57 6.27
C PRO A 695 25.17 -9.71 4.86
N ILE A 696 25.61 -10.73 4.13
CA ILE A 696 24.93 -11.15 2.91
C ILE A 696 23.83 -12.12 3.34
N PRO A 697 22.55 -11.77 3.17
CA PRO A 697 21.47 -12.53 3.74
C PRO A 697 21.35 -13.92 3.09
N LYS A 698 20.99 -14.94 3.87
CA LYS A 698 20.69 -16.28 3.35
C LYS A 698 19.33 -16.29 2.64
N TYR A 699 18.34 -15.62 3.21
CA TYR A 699 16.97 -15.57 2.70
C TYR A 699 16.55 -14.13 2.39
N TYR A 700 15.83 -13.98 1.29
CA TYR A 700 14.90 -12.88 1.09
C TYR A 700 13.49 -13.42 1.25
N TRP A 701 12.59 -12.61 1.75
CA TRP A 701 11.17 -12.95 1.84
C TRP A 701 10.33 -11.75 1.41
N LYS A 702 9.17 -12.01 0.79
CA LYS A 702 8.19 -11.01 0.41
C LYS A 702 6.81 -11.49 0.83
N LEU A 703 6.16 -10.77 1.74
CA LEU A 703 4.77 -10.98 2.11
C LEU A 703 3.89 -10.06 1.26
N ILE A 704 2.98 -10.67 0.49
CA ILE A 704 1.98 -9.99 -0.31
C ILE A 704 0.67 -10.08 0.45
N HIS A 705 0.15 -8.93 0.90
CA HIS A 705 -1.09 -8.84 1.67
C HIS A 705 -2.12 -7.97 0.93
N ASP A 706 -3.28 -8.53 0.65
CA ASP A 706 -4.48 -7.81 0.23
C ASP A 706 -5.31 -7.48 1.49
N PRO A 707 -5.26 -6.24 1.99
CA PRO A 707 -5.97 -5.85 3.21
C PRO A 707 -7.49 -5.83 3.04
N VAL A 708 -8.00 -5.68 1.82
CA VAL A 708 -9.44 -5.63 1.54
C VAL A 708 -10.04 -7.03 1.62
N ALA A 709 -9.38 -8.01 1.00
CA ALA A 709 -9.80 -9.41 1.09
C ALA A 709 -9.32 -10.10 2.39
N GLY A 710 -8.41 -9.49 3.13
CA GLY A 710 -7.79 -10.08 4.32
C GLY A 710 -6.95 -11.32 4.01
N THR A 711 -6.31 -11.37 2.82
CA THR A 711 -5.54 -12.55 2.36
C THR A 711 -4.05 -12.22 2.24
N ALA A 712 -3.18 -13.18 2.56
CA ALA A 712 -1.75 -12.99 2.45
C ALA A 712 -0.98 -14.26 2.08
N THR A 713 0.08 -14.09 1.29
CA THR A 713 1.01 -15.15 0.89
C THR A 713 2.44 -14.63 1.03
N ALA A 714 3.31 -15.42 1.64
CA ALA A 714 4.75 -15.17 1.67
C ALA A 714 5.46 -15.97 0.58
N VAL A 715 6.41 -15.34 -0.11
CA VAL A 715 7.37 -16.01 -1.00
C VAL A 715 8.77 -15.81 -0.45
N ILE A 716 9.51 -16.90 -0.26
CA ILE A 716 10.86 -16.91 0.30
C ILE A 716 11.83 -17.34 -0.80
N GLY A 717 12.90 -16.59 -0.98
CA GLY A 717 13.98 -16.91 -1.91
C GLY A 717 15.30 -17.14 -1.20
N ILE A 718 16.04 -18.16 -1.64
CA ILE A 718 17.36 -18.50 -1.13
C ILE A 718 18.41 -17.75 -1.95
N ASN A 719 19.10 -16.82 -1.31
CA ASN A 719 20.13 -15.97 -1.92
C ASN A 719 21.48 -16.71 -2.01
N ASN A 720 21.49 -17.87 -2.68
CA ASN A 720 22.71 -18.64 -2.90
C ASN A 720 22.64 -19.44 -4.21
N PRO A 721 23.21 -18.92 -5.31
CA PRO A 721 23.23 -19.62 -6.60
C PRO A 721 24.25 -20.75 -6.66
N HIS A 722 24.98 -21.02 -5.56
CA HIS A 722 26.05 -22.02 -5.49
C HIS A 722 25.64 -23.32 -4.80
N LEU A 723 24.36 -23.47 -4.48
CA LEU A 723 23.84 -24.71 -3.91
C LEU A 723 23.80 -25.79 -5.00
N ASP A 724 24.31 -26.99 -4.68
CA ASP A 724 24.18 -28.15 -5.57
C ASP A 724 22.75 -28.73 -5.54
N ARG A 725 22.11 -28.64 -4.37
CA ARG A 725 20.73 -29.08 -4.12
C ARG A 725 20.15 -28.32 -2.93
N ILE A 726 18.83 -28.29 -2.84
CA ILE A 726 18.11 -27.79 -1.67
C ILE A 726 17.95 -28.92 -0.65
N LEU A 727 18.27 -28.65 0.62
CA LEU A 727 18.06 -29.57 1.72
C LEU A 727 16.77 -29.24 2.48
N PRO A 728 16.17 -30.19 3.22
CA PRO A 728 14.98 -29.91 4.04
C PRO A 728 15.18 -28.75 5.01
N ALA A 729 16.39 -28.59 5.57
CA ALA A 729 16.73 -27.49 6.48
C ALA A 729 16.83 -26.11 5.79
N ASP A 730 16.86 -26.06 4.46
CA ASP A 730 16.83 -24.80 3.73
C ASP A 730 15.40 -24.26 3.59
N ILE A 731 14.38 -25.11 3.75
CA ILE A 731 12.96 -24.76 3.70
C ILE A 731 12.49 -24.44 5.13
N ILE A 732 12.41 -23.14 5.45
CA ILE A 732 12.20 -22.67 6.83
C ILE A 732 10.73 -22.64 7.27
N CYS A 733 9.80 -22.89 6.36
CA CYS A 733 8.36 -22.98 6.63
C CYS A 733 7.69 -23.92 5.62
N PRO A 734 6.51 -24.49 5.93
CA PRO A 734 5.83 -25.43 5.05
C PRO A 734 5.55 -24.83 3.65
N ASP A 735 6.05 -25.49 2.61
CA ASP A 735 5.88 -25.01 1.23
C ASP A 735 4.44 -25.20 0.74
N VAL A 736 3.81 -24.10 0.34
CA VAL A 736 2.43 -24.05 -0.16
C VAL A 736 2.34 -23.49 -1.59
N CYS A 737 3.44 -23.40 -2.35
CA CYS A 737 3.40 -22.83 -3.71
C CYS A 737 2.38 -23.52 -4.62
N ASN A 738 2.23 -24.85 -4.50
CA ASN A 738 1.28 -25.65 -5.27
C ASN A 738 -0.20 -25.34 -5.00
N ARG A 739 -0.49 -24.52 -3.99
CA ARG A 739 -1.84 -24.05 -3.65
C ARG A 739 -2.12 -22.65 -4.17
N ILE A 740 -1.18 -22.02 -4.88
CA ILE A 740 -1.25 -20.61 -5.28
C ILE A 740 -1.31 -20.51 -6.81
N PRO A 741 -2.51 -20.41 -7.42
CA PRO A 741 -2.69 -20.51 -8.87
C PRO A 741 -1.91 -19.47 -9.68
N TRP A 742 -1.76 -18.24 -9.15
CA TRP A 742 -1.01 -17.20 -9.85
C TRP A 742 0.49 -17.46 -9.90
N ILE A 743 1.04 -18.33 -9.04
CA ILE A 743 2.44 -18.76 -9.14
C ILE A 743 2.61 -19.79 -10.25
N ASP A 744 1.66 -20.72 -10.36
CA ASP A 744 1.67 -21.77 -11.39
C ASP A 744 1.39 -21.21 -12.79
N SER A 745 0.52 -20.21 -12.90
CA SER A 745 0.09 -19.62 -14.19
C SER A 745 1.23 -18.90 -14.94
N LEU A 746 2.30 -18.50 -14.23
CA LEU A 746 3.44 -17.78 -14.80
C LEU A 746 4.35 -18.65 -15.68
N LYS A 747 4.16 -19.99 -15.69
CA LYS A 747 5.00 -20.96 -16.43
C LYS A 747 6.51 -20.81 -16.19
N TRP A 748 6.88 -20.17 -15.08
CA TRP A 748 8.24 -19.95 -14.63
C TRP A 748 8.69 -21.08 -13.71
N LYS A 749 10.00 -21.16 -13.46
CA LYS A 749 10.60 -22.19 -12.60
C LYS A 749 11.14 -21.53 -11.32
N PRO A 750 10.28 -21.25 -10.31
CA PRO A 750 10.73 -20.62 -9.06
C PRO A 750 11.78 -21.48 -8.33
N THR A 751 11.84 -22.77 -8.61
CA THR A 751 12.78 -23.74 -8.04
C THR A 751 14.14 -23.83 -8.76
N ASP A 752 14.41 -22.98 -9.76
CA ASP A 752 15.73 -22.93 -10.43
C ASP A 752 16.77 -22.28 -9.52
N ILE A 753 17.63 -23.10 -8.90
CA ILE A 753 18.70 -22.66 -7.99
C ILE A 753 19.61 -21.61 -8.64
N SER A 754 19.93 -21.76 -9.94
CA SER A 754 20.84 -20.84 -10.63
C SER A 754 20.28 -19.42 -10.74
N LYS A 755 18.95 -19.29 -10.64
CA LYS A 755 18.20 -18.03 -10.66
C LYS A 755 17.64 -17.63 -9.28
N GLY A 756 18.07 -18.33 -8.24
CA GLY A 756 17.53 -18.22 -6.87
C GLY A 756 16.32 -19.11 -6.68
N TYR A 757 16.48 -20.15 -5.88
CA TYR A 757 15.40 -21.06 -5.52
C TYR A 757 14.39 -20.34 -4.61
N MET A 758 13.10 -20.51 -4.89
CA MET A 758 12.01 -19.93 -4.10
C MET A 758 10.93 -20.95 -3.76
N PHE A 759 10.30 -20.73 -2.61
CA PHE A 759 9.18 -21.50 -2.07
C PHE A 759 8.20 -20.54 -1.37
N CYS A 760 7.01 -21.03 -0.97
CA CYS A 760 5.92 -20.18 -0.50
C CYS A 760 5.45 -20.62 0.88
N CYS A 761 5.04 -19.67 1.72
CA CYS A 761 4.51 -19.96 3.04
C CYS A 761 3.25 -19.13 3.30
N THR A 762 2.44 -19.56 4.28
CA THR A 762 1.42 -18.68 4.86
C THR A 762 2.09 -17.55 5.63
N ALA A 763 1.37 -16.45 5.88
CA ALA A 763 1.87 -15.35 6.69
C ALA A 763 2.24 -15.79 8.13
N GLU A 764 1.43 -16.68 8.71
CA GLU A 764 1.65 -17.22 10.05
C GLU A 764 2.94 -18.06 10.13
N GLU A 765 3.16 -18.96 9.16
CA GLU A 765 4.37 -19.79 9.13
C GLU A 765 5.63 -18.97 8.82
N LEU A 766 5.50 -17.88 8.04
CA LEU A 766 6.58 -16.90 7.87
C LEU A 766 6.96 -16.28 9.22
N HIS A 767 5.99 -15.80 10.00
CA HIS A 767 6.25 -15.17 11.30
C HIS A 767 6.88 -16.15 12.30
N LYS A 768 6.43 -17.41 12.32
CA LYS A 768 7.05 -18.47 13.14
C LYS A 768 8.52 -18.70 12.77
N ALA A 769 8.85 -18.69 11.48
CA ALA A 769 10.21 -18.87 11.00
C ALA A 769 11.08 -17.61 11.20
N ILE A 770 10.48 -16.43 11.08
CA ILE A 770 11.13 -15.11 11.10
C ILE A 770 10.32 -14.20 12.06
N PRO A 771 10.67 -14.16 13.36
CA PRO A 771 9.83 -13.50 14.39
C PRO A 771 9.56 -12.01 14.19
N PHE A 772 10.37 -11.33 13.38
CA PHE A 772 10.18 -9.91 13.05
C PHE A 772 9.43 -9.67 11.74
N ALA A 773 9.02 -10.73 11.02
CA ALA A 773 8.06 -10.60 9.94
C ALA A 773 6.67 -10.27 10.50
N PRO A 774 5.74 -9.70 9.71
CA PRO A 774 4.41 -9.34 10.20
C PRO A 774 3.69 -10.50 10.88
N ASN A 775 3.18 -10.27 12.09
CA ASN A 775 2.33 -11.21 12.80
C ASN A 775 0.90 -11.12 12.24
N LEU A 776 0.62 -11.89 11.19
CA LEU A 776 -0.64 -11.88 10.46
C LEU A 776 -1.17 -13.30 10.30
N SER A 777 -2.41 -13.53 10.72
CA SER A 777 -3.16 -14.73 10.36
C SER A 777 -4.14 -14.38 9.26
N ALA A 778 -3.90 -14.90 8.05
CA ALA A 778 -4.68 -14.61 6.86
C ALA A 778 -4.73 -15.86 5.96
N PRO A 779 -5.86 -16.13 5.28
CA PRO A 779 -5.91 -17.10 4.19
C PRO A 779 -4.92 -16.75 3.08
N LEU A 780 -4.54 -17.75 2.28
CA LEU A 780 -3.62 -17.53 1.16
C LEU A 780 -4.17 -16.50 0.16
N PHE A 781 -3.28 -15.65 -0.35
CA PHE A 781 -3.53 -14.80 -1.50
C PHE A 781 -3.43 -15.65 -2.78
N LEU A 782 -4.59 -15.96 -3.37
CA LEU A 782 -4.78 -16.92 -4.48
C LEU A 782 -4.99 -16.28 -5.85
#